data_AF-A0AAD6S2X3-F1
#
_entry.id   AF-A0AAD6S2X3-F1
#
_cell.length_a   1.000
_cell.length_b   1.000
_cell.length_c   1.000
_cell.angle_alpha   90.00
_cell.angle_beta   90.00
_cell.angle_gamma   90.00
#
_symmetry.space_group_name_H-M   'P 1'
#
loop_
_entity.id
_entity.type
_entity.pdbx_description
1 polymer ?
#
loop_
_entity_poly.entity_id
_entity_poly.type
_entity_poly.pdbx_seq_one_letter_code
_entity_poly.pdbx_strand_id
1 'polypeptide(L)'
;MEHTAQGLAVVDRNDFLQAIYNQPDEVFSSYASRTAEEIQVLAQAWKEEQNRGADISSDGVLQTFLHHLEGKKVPKGVIPPVDSGPSDRAWASLNGLAVGFSPEFATKPELRTRLVSAWPGIFQWCRYFYDRRVSVEKDSTQAQNAVLTICNTIRHLYTDTELQTKIRATSGIITLCTRLCLHPASPMEAFIPLSLLRVDTWGKMDEVVTAVGGKPDVVAKAILGRLRNTITQQPMPPDADRSSTLIFLLTTFIVLPRHPLAFAILADNGAWVVARMLFLISNYADSPTLRPTGRYFPCINSALNFLRAALLQSDSPRLVAQAIDAGLLRTVCALSLVFDMNAAQRKNTSLQFILREILPKSMMYRSVIKAMKREHKELDPEFPDETIMRTYLRENWMSLTLLLYMRGGIAKLPKVLKGTGAVCCESVTCDEKGRKSEFLRCGGCLCVYYCGKTCQANAWSSHRTMCKLKKSSQTTGGQLMFSPENAQFIREVIIADAHLHNPHLRKLAKRKFPNEPGENLITCIDYTNPKYPAGTCSLKNINTYVFPPVSSEAADPANVKAQNDEMLKTVRRNPSLYTFIEGTFAYGEQRLTRNVVLSTNMWVNPPSADLHSGLNWQNNKCENQDESAVPLLDLFLALNIKYADS
;
A
#
# COMPACT_ATOMS: atom_id res chain seq x y z
N MET A 1 24.60 -45.50 24.44
CA MET A 1 23.20 -45.97 24.34
C MET A 1 23.03 -46.58 22.95
N GLU A 2 23.63 -47.74 22.72
CA GLU A 2 23.80 -48.34 21.37
C GLU A 2 23.38 -49.81 21.31
N HIS A 3 22.59 -50.29 22.28
CA HIS A 3 22.09 -51.66 22.31
C HIS A 3 20.60 -51.70 22.66
N THR A 4 19.75 -51.58 21.64
CA THR A 4 18.44 -52.24 21.50
C THR A 4 17.83 -51.87 20.14
N ALA A 5 18.23 -52.57 19.08
CA ALA A 5 17.51 -52.63 17.81
C ALA A 5 17.45 -54.11 17.39
N GLN A 6 16.56 -54.85 18.05
CA GLN A 6 16.29 -56.26 17.74
C GLN A 6 15.20 -56.35 16.66
N GLY A 7 15.59 -56.82 15.46
CA GLY A 7 14.78 -57.75 14.66
C GLY A 7 13.47 -57.26 14.02
N LEU A 8 13.37 -56.01 13.55
CA LEU A 8 12.31 -55.67 12.59
C LEU A 8 12.76 -56.12 11.19
N ALA A 9 12.03 -57.05 10.59
CA ALA A 9 12.23 -57.45 9.21
C ALA A 9 12.13 -56.20 8.32
N VAL A 10 13.24 -55.81 7.69
CA VAL A 10 13.26 -54.75 6.70
C VAL A 10 12.40 -55.24 5.54
N VAL A 11 11.20 -54.69 5.41
CA VAL A 11 10.34 -54.95 4.25
C VAL A 11 11.14 -54.56 3.01
N ASP A 12 11.40 -55.52 2.11
CA ASP A 12 12.04 -55.20 0.84
C ASP A 12 11.10 -54.28 0.06
N ARG A 13 11.58 -53.06 -0.19
CA ARG A 13 10.85 -52.03 -0.94
C ARG A 13 10.37 -52.56 -2.27
N ASN A 14 11.17 -53.37 -2.96
CA ASN A 14 10.83 -53.89 -4.28
C ASN A 14 9.72 -54.94 -4.20
N ASP A 15 9.75 -55.81 -3.20
CA ASP A 15 8.72 -56.83 -2.99
C ASP A 15 7.37 -56.17 -2.68
N PHE A 16 7.36 -55.13 -1.84
CA PHE A 16 6.14 -54.41 -1.52
C PHE A 16 5.58 -53.63 -2.72
N LEU A 17 6.44 -52.99 -3.52
CA LEU A 17 6.03 -52.36 -4.77
C LEU A 17 5.46 -53.37 -5.76
N GLN A 18 6.13 -54.52 -5.93
CA GLN A 18 5.63 -55.60 -6.77
C GLN A 18 4.28 -56.11 -6.28
N ALA A 19 4.06 -56.22 -4.97
CA ALA A 19 2.76 -56.59 -4.41
C ALA A 19 1.67 -55.54 -4.74
N ILE A 20 1.98 -54.25 -4.66
CA ILE A 20 1.05 -53.17 -5.03
C ILE A 20 0.60 -53.30 -6.49
N TYR A 21 1.53 -53.59 -7.41
CA TYR A 21 1.20 -53.70 -8.84
C TYR A 21 0.51 -55.02 -9.19
N ASN A 22 0.94 -56.13 -8.59
CA ASN A 22 0.44 -57.46 -8.94
C ASN A 22 -0.87 -57.81 -8.24
N GLN A 23 -1.09 -57.32 -7.02
CA GLN A 23 -2.23 -57.68 -6.15
C GLN A 23 -2.77 -56.46 -5.37
N PRO A 24 -3.20 -55.38 -6.05
CA PRO A 24 -3.62 -54.14 -5.39
C PRO A 24 -4.76 -54.36 -4.39
N ASP A 25 -5.76 -55.19 -4.70
CA ASP A 25 -6.90 -55.44 -3.82
C ASP A 25 -6.50 -56.13 -2.50
N GLU A 26 -5.57 -57.07 -2.55
CA GLU A 26 -5.04 -57.74 -1.35
C GLU A 26 -4.19 -56.77 -0.52
N VAL A 27 -3.38 -55.95 -1.20
CA VAL A 27 -2.55 -54.96 -0.52
C VAL A 27 -3.39 -53.91 0.19
N PHE A 28 -4.44 -53.40 -0.47
CA PHE A 28 -5.30 -52.37 0.09
C PHE A 28 -6.31 -52.94 1.09
N SER A 29 -6.84 -54.17 0.94
CA SER A 29 -7.77 -54.74 1.95
C SER A 29 -7.16 -54.90 3.35
N SER A 30 -5.83 -54.95 3.46
CA SER A 30 -5.06 -55.06 4.71
C SER A 30 -4.50 -53.73 5.24
N TYR A 31 -5.03 -52.57 4.80
CA TYR A 31 -4.46 -51.25 5.14
C TYR A 31 -4.36 -50.95 6.65
N ALA A 32 -5.20 -51.56 7.49
CA ALA A 32 -5.26 -51.27 8.92
C ALA A 32 -4.06 -51.80 9.71
N SER A 33 -3.46 -52.92 9.26
CA SER A 33 -2.35 -53.59 9.94
C SER A 33 -0.96 -53.16 9.43
N ARG A 34 -0.90 -52.30 8.41
CA ARG A 34 0.36 -51.86 7.80
C ARG A 34 1.25 -51.13 8.80
N THR A 35 2.56 -51.32 8.66
CA THR A 35 3.63 -50.65 9.40
C THR A 35 3.83 -49.21 8.88
N ALA A 36 4.59 -48.39 9.62
CA ALA A 36 4.89 -47.02 9.17
C ALA A 36 5.80 -47.04 7.92
N GLU A 37 6.71 -48.00 7.87
CA GLU A 37 7.64 -48.23 6.77
C GLU A 37 6.89 -48.58 5.48
N GLU A 38 5.95 -49.52 5.53
CA GLU A 38 5.11 -49.88 4.36
C GLU A 38 4.31 -48.67 3.85
N ILE A 39 3.71 -47.89 4.75
CA ILE A 39 2.95 -46.68 4.36
C ILE A 39 3.89 -45.63 3.74
N GLN A 40 5.12 -45.52 4.25
CA GLN A 40 6.11 -44.59 3.69
C GLN A 40 6.56 -45.04 2.30
N VAL A 41 6.73 -46.35 2.06
CA VAL A 41 6.98 -46.89 0.72
C VAL A 41 5.78 -46.61 -0.19
N LEU A 42 4.55 -46.79 0.28
CA LEU A 42 3.33 -46.48 -0.48
C LEU A 42 3.25 -44.99 -0.85
N ALA A 43 3.57 -44.08 0.09
CA ALA A 43 3.61 -42.64 -0.16
C ALA A 43 4.65 -42.26 -1.22
N GLN A 44 5.82 -42.91 -1.19
CA GLN A 44 6.88 -42.70 -2.18
C GLN A 44 6.48 -43.27 -3.55
N ALA A 45 5.86 -44.46 -3.59
CA ALA A 45 5.31 -45.07 -4.80
C ALA A 45 4.29 -44.14 -5.46
N TRP A 46 3.35 -43.62 -4.67
CA TRP A 46 2.34 -42.67 -5.13
C TRP A 46 2.96 -41.41 -5.76
N LYS A 47 4.03 -40.88 -5.15
CA LYS A 47 4.78 -39.74 -5.68
C LYS A 47 5.46 -40.05 -7.01
N GLU A 48 6.08 -41.22 -7.13
CA GLU A 48 6.73 -41.65 -8.37
C GLU A 48 5.69 -41.83 -9.48
N GLU A 49 4.51 -42.35 -9.15
CA GLU A 49 3.45 -42.63 -10.12
C GLU A 49 2.74 -41.42 -10.66
N GLN A 50 2.50 -40.39 -9.84
CA GLN A 50 1.95 -39.12 -10.33
C GLN A 50 2.80 -38.50 -11.46
N ASN A 51 4.08 -38.90 -11.59
CA ASN A 51 4.95 -38.47 -12.68
C ASN A 51 5.01 -39.44 -13.87
N ARG A 52 4.67 -40.72 -13.68
CA ARG A 52 4.81 -41.78 -14.69
C ARG A 52 3.49 -42.24 -15.30
N GLY A 53 2.37 -42.01 -14.62
CA GLY A 53 1.03 -42.39 -15.07
C GLY A 53 0.74 -43.88 -14.98
N ALA A 54 1.38 -44.65 -14.09
CA ALA A 54 1.02 -46.06 -13.91
C ALA A 54 -0.15 -46.27 -12.92
N ASP A 55 -0.60 -47.52 -12.88
CA ASP A 55 -1.95 -47.95 -12.49
C ASP A 55 -2.10 -48.25 -10.98
N ILE A 56 -1.49 -47.45 -10.09
CA ILE A 56 -1.75 -47.59 -8.65
C ILE A 56 -3.16 -47.07 -8.35
N SER A 57 -3.99 -47.90 -7.71
CA SER A 57 -5.36 -47.53 -7.32
C SER A 57 -5.38 -46.32 -6.39
N SER A 58 -5.77 -45.15 -6.92
CA SER A 58 -5.90 -43.92 -6.15
C SER A 58 -6.92 -44.02 -5.00
N ASP A 59 -7.93 -44.90 -5.11
CA ASP A 59 -8.90 -45.16 -4.06
C ASP A 59 -8.29 -45.93 -2.87
N GLY A 60 -7.55 -47.01 -3.16
CA GLY A 60 -6.91 -47.82 -2.14
C GLY A 60 -5.81 -47.06 -1.38
N VAL A 61 -5.02 -46.27 -2.10
CA VAL A 61 -3.99 -45.39 -1.50
C VAL A 61 -4.66 -44.36 -0.59
N LEU A 62 -5.67 -43.65 -1.09
CA LEU A 62 -6.35 -42.64 -0.29
C LEU A 62 -7.01 -43.24 0.95
N GLN A 63 -7.73 -44.36 0.80
CA GLN A 63 -8.36 -45.06 1.92
C GLN A 63 -7.35 -45.44 3.00
N THR A 64 -6.19 -45.95 2.60
CA THR A 64 -5.09 -46.28 3.51
C THR A 64 -4.64 -45.05 4.30
N PHE A 65 -4.37 -43.93 3.62
CA PHE A 65 -3.94 -42.70 4.29
C PHE A 65 -5.01 -42.13 5.22
N LEU A 66 -6.27 -42.09 4.79
CA LEU A 66 -7.38 -41.54 5.58
C LEU A 66 -7.65 -42.40 6.83
N HIS A 67 -7.49 -43.72 6.76
CA HIS A 67 -7.63 -44.59 7.93
C HIS A 67 -6.65 -44.23 9.04
N HIS A 68 -5.38 -43.99 8.71
CA HIS A 68 -4.37 -43.63 9.70
C HIS A 68 -4.45 -42.16 10.15
N LEU A 69 -5.16 -41.32 9.39
CA LEU A 69 -5.44 -39.91 9.71
C LEU A 69 -6.80 -39.68 10.39
N GLU A 70 -7.45 -40.73 10.89
CA GLU A 70 -8.67 -40.62 11.69
C GLU A 70 -8.43 -39.81 12.97
N GLY A 71 -9.25 -38.78 13.23
CA GLY A 71 -9.07 -37.89 14.39
C GLY A 71 -9.12 -38.59 15.76
N LYS A 72 -9.88 -39.69 15.88
CA LYS A 72 -9.94 -40.49 17.12
C LYS A 72 -8.60 -41.18 17.47
N LYS A 73 -7.67 -41.29 16.51
CA LYS A 73 -6.34 -41.89 16.70
C LYS A 73 -5.29 -40.87 17.17
N VAL A 74 -5.62 -39.57 17.18
CA VAL A 74 -4.71 -38.51 17.65
C VAL A 74 -4.47 -38.68 19.15
N PRO A 75 -3.20 -38.78 19.61
CA PRO A 75 -2.89 -38.95 21.02
C PRO A 75 -3.43 -37.79 21.89
N LYS A 76 -4.09 -38.11 23.01
CA LYS A 76 -4.74 -37.13 23.91
C LYS A 76 -3.85 -36.62 25.07
N GLY A 77 -2.58 -37.03 25.15
CA GLY A 77 -1.68 -36.74 26.28
C GLY A 77 -0.46 -35.88 25.94
N VAL A 78 0.12 -35.23 26.96
CA VAL A 78 1.32 -34.35 26.89
C VAL A 78 2.64 -35.15 26.94
N ILE A 79 2.59 -36.43 27.29
CA ILE A 79 3.76 -37.31 27.37
C ILE A 79 4.52 -37.26 26.03
N PRO A 80 5.86 -37.12 26.03
CA PRO A 80 6.64 -37.15 24.79
C PRO A 80 6.26 -38.41 24.01
N PRO A 81 6.07 -38.33 22.69
CA PRO A 81 5.88 -39.54 21.93
C PRO A 81 7.15 -40.37 22.10
N VAL A 82 7.04 -41.50 22.78
CA VAL A 82 7.81 -42.64 22.32
C VAL A 82 7.30 -42.84 20.90
N ASP A 83 8.19 -42.79 19.90
CA ASP A 83 7.85 -43.14 18.51
C ASP A 83 6.99 -44.41 18.57
N SER A 84 5.71 -44.21 18.27
CA SER A 84 4.67 -45.20 18.49
C SER A 84 4.06 -45.46 17.15
N GLY A 85 3.84 -46.75 16.84
CA GLY A 85 3.30 -47.17 15.57
C GLY A 85 2.16 -46.28 15.02
N PRO A 86 1.17 -45.84 15.82
CA PRO A 86 0.10 -44.98 15.31
C PRO A 86 0.55 -43.60 14.79
N SER A 87 1.46 -42.92 15.49
CA SER A 87 1.92 -41.58 15.10
C SER A 87 2.78 -41.64 13.84
N ASP A 88 3.62 -42.66 13.69
CA ASP A 88 4.50 -42.80 12.52
C ASP A 88 3.72 -43.24 11.29
N ARG A 89 2.71 -44.09 11.45
CA ARG A 89 1.75 -44.41 10.37
C ARG A 89 0.95 -43.20 9.91
N ALA A 90 0.48 -42.38 10.85
CA ALA A 90 -0.18 -41.12 10.53
C ALA A 90 0.77 -40.14 9.83
N TRP A 91 2.04 -40.08 10.25
CA TRP A 91 3.05 -39.24 9.61
C TRP A 91 3.32 -39.66 8.16
N ALA A 92 3.57 -40.95 7.93
CA ALA A 92 3.77 -41.50 6.60
C ALA A 92 2.55 -41.25 5.68
N SER A 93 1.33 -41.38 6.24
CA SER A 93 0.09 -41.07 5.53
C SER A 93 -0.02 -39.58 5.18
N LEU A 94 0.38 -38.69 6.08
CA LEU A 94 0.38 -37.24 5.84
C LEU A 94 1.39 -36.86 4.74
N ASN A 95 2.58 -37.49 4.74
CA ASN A 95 3.56 -37.37 3.65
C ASN A 95 2.97 -37.81 2.31
N GLY A 96 2.21 -38.90 2.29
CA GLY A 96 1.49 -39.36 1.11
C GLY A 96 0.48 -38.34 0.60
N LEU A 97 -0.33 -37.75 1.48
CA LEU A 97 -1.26 -36.66 1.12
C LEU A 97 -0.54 -35.40 0.63
N ALA A 98 0.68 -35.13 1.11
CA ALA A 98 1.49 -33.98 0.70
C ALA A 98 1.97 -34.04 -0.76
N VAL A 99 1.79 -35.17 -1.44
CA VAL A 99 2.04 -35.33 -2.88
C VAL A 99 0.87 -34.82 -3.72
N GLY A 100 -0.35 -34.88 -3.17
CA GLY A 100 -1.59 -34.43 -3.81
C GLY A 100 -2.41 -35.53 -4.50
N PHE A 101 -3.71 -35.26 -4.63
CA PHE A 101 -4.72 -36.09 -5.32
C PHE A 101 -5.57 -35.26 -6.29
N SER A 102 -5.22 -33.99 -6.51
CA SER A 102 -6.06 -33.02 -7.21
C SER A 102 -6.47 -33.42 -8.64
N PRO A 103 -5.59 -34.04 -9.46
CA PRO A 103 -5.98 -34.51 -10.79
C PRO A 103 -7.07 -35.58 -10.76
N GLU A 104 -7.05 -36.45 -9.75
CA GLU A 104 -8.00 -37.58 -9.61
C GLU A 104 -9.42 -37.10 -9.27
N PHE A 105 -9.58 -35.95 -8.61
CA PHE A 105 -10.92 -35.47 -8.22
C PHE A 105 -11.81 -35.11 -9.42
N ALA A 106 -11.21 -34.84 -10.59
CA ALA A 106 -11.95 -34.59 -11.82
C ALA A 106 -12.63 -35.86 -12.35
N THR A 107 -11.99 -37.02 -12.18
CA THR A 107 -12.47 -38.31 -12.69
C THR A 107 -13.19 -39.14 -11.63
N LYS A 108 -12.83 -38.96 -10.35
CA LYS A 108 -13.31 -39.74 -9.20
C LYS A 108 -13.82 -38.83 -8.08
N PRO A 109 -15.03 -38.25 -8.23
CA PRO A 109 -15.60 -37.31 -7.25
C PRO A 109 -15.78 -37.91 -5.85
N GLU A 110 -15.92 -39.23 -5.72
CA GLU A 110 -16.00 -39.96 -4.45
C GLU A 110 -14.74 -39.81 -3.60
N LEU A 111 -13.55 -39.70 -4.21
CA LEU A 111 -12.29 -39.47 -3.49
C LEU A 111 -12.31 -38.11 -2.78
N ARG A 112 -12.81 -37.08 -3.47
CA ARG A 112 -13.02 -35.75 -2.90
C ARG A 112 -13.99 -35.81 -1.72
N THR A 113 -15.14 -36.48 -1.86
CA THR A 113 -16.13 -36.61 -0.77
C THR A 113 -15.51 -37.26 0.47
N ARG A 114 -14.73 -38.33 0.29
CA ARG A 114 -14.02 -38.98 1.41
C ARG A 114 -13.01 -38.05 2.07
N LEU A 115 -12.26 -37.29 1.29
CA LEU A 115 -11.28 -36.31 1.80
C LEU A 115 -11.93 -35.15 2.56
N VAL A 116 -13.04 -34.61 2.04
CA VAL A 116 -13.83 -33.56 2.71
C VAL A 116 -14.33 -34.06 4.07
N SER A 117 -14.83 -35.31 4.12
CA SER A 117 -15.28 -35.96 5.35
C SER A 117 -14.13 -36.21 6.34
N ALA A 118 -12.95 -36.58 5.85
CA ALA A 118 -11.79 -36.87 6.67
C ALA A 118 -11.00 -35.63 7.13
N TRP A 119 -11.22 -34.45 6.52
CA TRP A 119 -10.49 -33.22 6.80
C TRP A 119 -10.38 -32.86 8.30
N PRO A 120 -11.42 -32.98 9.15
CA PRO A 120 -11.29 -32.71 10.58
C PRO A 120 -10.21 -33.56 11.27
N GLY A 121 -10.08 -34.83 10.88
CA GLY A 121 -9.03 -35.73 11.39
C GLY A 121 -7.64 -35.34 10.89
N ILE A 122 -7.52 -35.05 9.59
CA ILE A 122 -6.28 -34.58 8.96
C ILE A 122 -5.78 -33.31 9.68
N PHE A 123 -6.66 -32.35 9.92
CA PHE A 123 -6.31 -31.10 10.60
C PHE A 123 -5.84 -31.32 12.05
N GLN A 124 -6.49 -32.22 12.81
CA GLN A 124 -6.06 -32.56 14.16
C GLN A 124 -4.64 -33.16 14.16
N TRP A 125 -4.33 -34.02 13.19
CA TRP A 125 -2.98 -34.57 13.01
C TRP A 125 -1.95 -33.49 12.62
N CYS A 126 -2.28 -32.58 11.69
CA CYS A 126 -1.40 -31.45 11.36
C CYS A 126 -1.05 -30.62 12.61
N ARG A 127 -2.05 -30.35 13.47
CA ARG A 127 -1.84 -29.61 14.72
C ARG A 127 -0.95 -30.38 15.69
N TYR A 128 -1.23 -31.68 15.87
CA TYR A 128 -0.42 -32.57 16.69
C TYR A 128 1.05 -32.60 16.23
N PHE A 129 1.30 -32.78 14.94
CA PHE A 129 2.67 -32.80 14.41
C PHE A 129 3.37 -31.45 14.51
N TYR A 130 2.64 -30.34 14.37
CA TYR A 130 3.21 -29.02 14.65
C TYR A 130 3.63 -28.88 16.12
N ASP A 131 2.75 -29.22 17.05
CA ASP A 131 3.00 -29.09 18.49
C ASP A 131 4.15 -30.01 18.94
N ARG A 132 4.31 -31.19 18.31
CA ARG A 132 5.32 -32.19 18.70
C ARG A 132 6.64 -32.09 17.93
N ARG A 133 6.60 -31.95 16.62
CA ARG A 133 7.80 -32.02 15.75
C ARG A 133 8.35 -30.64 15.40
N VAL A 134 7.54 -29.58 15.48
CA VAL A 134 7.96 -28.22 15.11
C VAL A 134 8.22 -27.36 16.34
N SER A 135 7.33 -27.40 17.35
CA SER A 135 7.40 -26.49 18.50
C SER A 135 8.51 -26.84 19.50
N VAL A 136 8.89 -28.12 19.59
CA VAL A 136 9.89 -28.62 20.54
C VAL A 136 11.32 -28.35 20.04
N GLU A 137 11.57 -28.57 18.75
CA GLU A 137 12.91 -28.51 18.14
C GLU A 137 12.95 -27.58 16.93
N LYS A 138 12.74 -26.27 17.13
CA LYS A 138 12.55 -25.30 16.04
C LYS A 138 13.63 -25.30 14.95
N ASP A 139 14.85 -25.68 15.28
CA ASP A 139 15.97 -25.63 14.33
C ASP A 139 16.37 -27.01 13.78
N SER A 140 15.69 -28.10 14.18
CA SER A 140 16.04 -29.45 13.71
C SER A 140 15.53 -29.72 12.30
N THR A 141 16.26 -30.56 11.53
CA THR A 141 15.82 -31.03 10.20
C THR A 141 14.44 -31.70 10.27
N GLN A 142 14.12 -32.34 11.39
CA GLN A 142 12.80 -32.93 11.62
C GLN A 142 11.70 -31.86 11.66
N ALA A 143 11.91 -30.72 12.34
CA ALA A 143 10.98 -29.60 12.32
C ALA A 143 10.80 -29.01 10.92
N GLN A 144 11.89 -28.86 10.16
CA GLN A 144 11.82 -28.33 8.78
C GLN A 144 10.99 -29.25 7.87
N ASN A 145 11.27 -30.55 7.91
CA ASN A 145 10.50 -31.56 7.19
C ASN A 145 9.04 -31.56 7.65
N ALA A 146 8.81 -31.39 8.95
CA ALA A 146 7.46 -31.38 9.49
C ALA A 146 6.64 -30.19 8.98
N VAL A 147 7.23 -28.99 8.98
CA VAL A 147 6.62 -27.78 8.41
C VAL A 147 6.34 -27.99 6.92
N LEU A 148 7.31 -28.48 6.14
CA LEU A 148 7.14 -28.69 4.71
C LEU A 148 6.00 -29.65 4.37
N THR A 149 5.95 -30.81 5.05
CA THR A 149 4.87 -31.79 4.86
C THR A 149 3.51 -31.18 5.16
N ILE A 150 3.34 -30.54 6.34
CA ILE A 150 2.05 -29.95 6.73
C ILE A 150 1.62 -28.89 5.71
N CYS A 151 2.54 -28.02 5.28
CA CYS A 151 2.24 -26.96 4.31
C CYS A 151 1.85 -27.52 2.95
N ASN A 152 2.55 -28.56 2.47
CA ASN A 152 2.23 -29.21 1.21
C ASN A 152 0.90 -29.95 1.27
N THR A 153 0.60 -30.66 2.36
CA THR A 153 -0.72 -31.29 2.54
C THR A 153 -1.82 -30.24 2.46
N ILE A 154 -1.73 -29.15 3.24
CA ILE A 154 -2.76 -28.10 3.21
C ILE A 154 -2.87 -27.48 1.81
N ARG A 155 -1.74 -27.15 1.17
CA ARG A 155 -1.70 -26.58 -0.18
C ARG A 155 -2.42 -27.47 -1.21
N HIS A 156 -2.11 -28.76 -1.23
CA HIS A 156 -2.71 -29.69 -2.19
C HIS A 156 -4.20 -29.89 -1.93
N LEU A 157 -4.60 -30.04 -0.67
CA LEU A 157 -6.03 -30.15 -0.33
C LEU A 157 -6.78 -28.86 -0.68
N TYR A 158 -6.13 -27.72 -0.55
CA TYR A 158 -6.72 -26.44 -0.89
C TYR A 158 -6.89 -26.21 -2.39
N THR A 159 -6.35 -27.02 -3.30
CA THR A 159 -6.63 -26.82 -4.73
C THR A 159 -8.08 -27.13 -5.12
N ASP A 160 -8.78 -27.95 -4.31
CA ASP A 160 -10.18 -28.32 -4.53
C ASP A 160 -11.17 -27.36 -3.85
N THR A 161 -12.19 -26.89 -4.57
CA THR A 161 -13.10 -25.83 -4.11
C THR A 161 -13.97 -26.22 -2.89
N GLU A 162 -14.34 -27.50 -2.76
CA GLU A 162 -15.13 -27.97 -1.63
C GLU A 162 -14.26 -28.06 -0.37
N LEU A 163 -13.06 -28.64 -0.51
CA LEU A 163 -12.05 -28.65 0.56
C LEU A 163 -11.64 -27.23 0.96
N GLN A 164 -11.48 -26.29 0.02
CA GLN A 164 -11.22 -24.88 0.34
C GLN A 164 -12.22 -24.33 1.35
N THR A 165 -13.51 -24.57 1.09
CA THR A 165 -14.60 -24.09 1.93
C THR A 165 -14.51 -24.70 3.32
N LYS A 166 -14.24 -26.00 3.43
CA LYS A 166 -14.05 -26.65 4.74
C LYS A 166 -12.80 -26.23 5.47
N ILE A 167 -11.66 -26.12 4.79
CA ILE A 167 -10.40 -25.65 5.36
C ILE A 167 -10.60 -24.24 5.91
N ARG A 168 -11.19 -23.30 5.15
CA ARG A 168 -11.49 -21.94 5.62
C ARG A 168 -12.43 -21.90 6.82
N ALA A 169 -13.42 -22.80 6.88
CA ALA A 169 -14.37 -22.88 7.98
C ALA A 169 -13.76 -23.46 9.27
N THR A 170 -12.59 -24.10 9.20
CA THR A 170 -11.99 -24.82 10.33
C THR A 170 -11.39 -23.85 11.35
N SER A 171 -11.83 -23.96 12.61
CA SER A 171 -11.30 -23.14 13.70
C SER A 171 -9.82 -23.44 13.96
N GLY A 172 -9.00 -22.39 14.08
CA GLY A 172 -7.57 -22.50 14.37
C GLY A 172 -6.68 -22.79 13.16
N ILE A 173 -7.24 -22.96 11.95
CA ILE A 173 -6.42 -23.15 10.73
C ILE A 173 -5.52 -21.94 10.47
N ILE A 174 -6.04 -20.72 10.65
CA ILE A 174 -5.28 -19.47 10.45
C ILE A 174 -4.16 -19.37 11.48
N THR A 175 -4.44 -19.76 12.73
CA THR A 175 -3.44 -19.84 13.78
C THR A 175 -2.31 -20.80 13.42
N LEU A 176 -2.64 -22.02 12.97
CA LEU A 176 -1.65 -23.00 12.53
C LEU A 176 -0.84 -22.50 11.34
N CYS A 177 -1.48 -21.99 10.29
CA CYS A 177 -0.83 -21.47 9.10
C CYS A 177 0.10 -20.28 9.43
N THR A 178 -0.33 -19.37 10.31
CA THR A 178 0.51 -18.24 10.79
C THR A 178 1.77 -18.75 11.48
N ARG A 179 1.61 -19.73 12.37
CA ARG A 179 2.72 -20.33 13.10
C ARG A 179 3.70 -21.09 12.19
N LEU A 180 3.18 -21.82 11.21
CA LEU A 180 3.99 -22.46 10.16
C LEU A 180 4.77 -21.42 9.36
N CYS A 181 4.12 -20.35 8.93
CA CYS A 181 4.75 -19.26 8.17
C CYS A 181 5.90 -18.60 8.91
N LEU A 182 5.81 -18.43 10.22
CA LEU A 182 6.83 -17.75 11.02
C LEU A 182 8.02 -18.63 11.40
N HIS A 183 7.93 -19.92 11.13
CA HIS A 183 9.02 -20.83 11.39
C HIS A 183 10.26 -20.43 10.56
N PRO A 184 11.49 -20.38 11.12
CA PRO A 184 12.68 -19.94 10.39
C PRO A 184 12.94 -20.76 9.12
N ALA A 185 12.77 -22.08 9.23
CA ALA A 185 12.90 -23.03 8.12
C ALA A 185 11.63 -23.18 7.27
N SER A 186 10.63 -22.33 7.49
CA SER A 186 9.39 -22.37 6.73
C SER A 186 9.71 -22.24 5.25
N PRO A 187 9.31 -23.21 4.43
CA PRO A 187 9.37 -23.07 3.00
C PRO A 187 8.37 -21.99 2.58
N MET A 188 8.52 -21.46 1.37
CA MET A 188 7.63 -20.44 0.84
C MET A 188 6.18 -20.91 0.73
N GLU A 189 6.03 -22.21 0.53
CA GLU A 189 4.80 -22.97 0.45
C GLU A 189 3.95 -22.84 1.72
N ALA A 190 4.57 -22.54 2.87
CA ALA A 190 3.83 -22.29 4.10
C ALA A 190 2.93 -21.05 4.04
N PHE A 191 3.30 -20.07 3.20
CA PHE A 191 2.48 -18.88 3.00
C PHE A 191 1.29 -19.12 2.09
N ILE A 192 1.29 -20.19 1.29
CA ILE A 192 0.21 -20.47 0.35
C ILE A 192 -1.12 -20.63 1.12
N PRO A 193 -1.24 -21.45 2.18
CA PRO A 193 -2.46 -21.50 2.99
C PRO A 193 -2.96 -20.15 3.52
N LEU A 194 -2.07 -19.22 3.86
CA LEU A 194 -2.45 -17.86 4.28
C LEU A 194 -2.84 -16.97 3.10
N SER A 195 -2.12 -17.04 1.97
CA SER A 195 -2.42 -16.28 0.77
C SER A 195 -3.78 -16.68 0.19
N LEU A 196 -4.21 -17.89 0.49
CA LEU A 196 -5.49 -18.41 0.04
C LEU A 196 -6.69 -17.90 0.84
N LEU A 197 -6.47 -17.16 1.93
CA LEU A 197 -7.50 -16.46 2.69
C LEU A 197 -8.04 -15.29 1.84
N ARG A 198 -9.31 -15.37 1.44
CA ARG A 198 -9.99 -14.38 0.59
C ARG A 198 -10.69 -13.30 1.43
N VAL A 199 -11.30 -12.33 0.76
CA VAL A 199 -12.05 -11.20 1.36
C VAL A 199 -13.13 -11.64 2.34
N ASP A 200 -13.74 -12.80 2.11
CA ASP A 200 -14.72 -13.45 3.01
C ASP A 200 -14.14 -13.85 4.38
N THR A 201 -12.82 -13.89 4.53
CA THR A 201 -12.13 -14.26 5.78
C THR A 201 -11.57 -13.07 6.56
N TRP A 202 -11.87 -11.83 6.17
CA TRP A 202 -11.34 -10.63 6.84
C TRP A 202 -11.65 -10.60 8.35
N GLY A 203 -12.83 -11.05 8.77
CA GLY A 203 -13.19 -11.14 10.19
C GLY A 203 -12.37 -12.14 11.01
N LYS A 204 -11.54 -12.96 10.36
CA LYS A 204 -10.64 -13.91 11.02
C LYS A 204 -9.18 -13.45 11.03
N MET A 205 -8.86 -12.27 10.50
CA MET A 205 -7.48 -11.76 10.43
C MET A 205 -6.91 -11.45 11.82
N ASP A 206 -7.77 -11.20 12.81
CA ASP A 206 -7.37 -11.10 14.22
C ASP A 206 -6.76 -12.41 14.75
N GLU A 207 -7.09 -13.57 14.16
CA GLU A 207 -6.46 -14.84 14.52
C GLU A 207 -4.96 -14.83 14.17
N VAL A 208 -4.54 -14.14 13.10
CA VAL A 208 -3.12 -14.01 12.72
C VAL A 208 -2.36 -13.25 13.82
N VAL A 209 -2.94 -12.16 14.31
CA VAL A 209 -2.34 -11.34 15.39
C VAL A 209 -2.35 -12.11 16.72
N THR A 210 -3.43 -12.83 17.01
CA THR A 210 -3.56 -13.68 18.20
C THR A 210 -2.54 -14.82 18.19
N ALA A 211 -2.31 -15.43 17.03
CA ALA A 211 -1.36 -16.55 16.86
C ALA A 211 0.08 -16.19 17.23
N VAL A 212 0.43 -14.90 17.16
CA VAL A 212 1.74 -14.35 17.53
C VAL A 212 1.73 -13.60 18.87
N GLY A 213 0.72 -13.84 19.70
CA GLY A 213 0.61 -13.23 21.03
C GLY A 213 0.38 -11.72 20.99
N GLY A 214 -0.40 -11.23 20.03
CA GLY A 214 -0.75 -9.81 19.94
C GLY A 214 0.33 -8.93 19.30
N LYS A 215 1.33 -9.51 18.63
CA LYS A 215 2.50 -8.81 18.08
C LYS A 215 2.50 -8.77 16.55
N PRO A 216 1.71 -7.89 15.91
CA PRO A 216 1.61 -7.82 14.45
C PRO A 216 2.94 -7.51 13.75
N ASP A 217 3.88 -6.85 14.44
CA ASP A 217 5.20 -6.52 13.90
C ASP A 217 6.07 -7.76 13.64
N VAL A 218 5.87 -8.84 14.38
CA VAL A 218 6.56 -10.13 14.14
C VAL A 218 6.17 -10.69 12.77
N VAL A 219 4.88 -10.64 12.42
CA VAL A 219 4.37 -11.09 11.13
C VAL A 219 4.89 -10.21 10.00
N ALA A 220 4.78 -8.89 10.17
CA ALA A 220 5.27 -7.92 9.18
C ALA A 220 6.77 -8.12 8.89
N LYS A 221 7.61 -8.18 9.93
CA LYS A 221 9.07 -8.36 9.80
C LYS A 221 9.43 -9.69 9.16
N ALA A 222 8.72 -10.78 9.49
CA ALA A 222 8.99 -12.08 8.88
C ALA A 222 8.72 -12.08 7.37
N ILE A 223 7.58 -11.55 6.93
CA ILE A 223 7.21 -11.52 5.52
C ILE A 223 8.10 -10.55 4.75
N LEU A 224 8.30 -9.33 5.26
CA LEU A 224 9.15 -8.32 4.63
C LEU A 224 10.62 -8.73 4.64
N GLY A 225 11.10 -9.38 5.70
CA GLY A 225 12.44 -9.94 5.77
C GLY A 225 12.69 -10.99 4.68
N ARG A 226 11.74 -11.90 4.45
CA ARG A 226 11.83 -12.87 3.34
C ARG A 226 11.79 -12.20 1.98
N LEU A 227 10.94 -11.18 1.81
CA LEU A 227 10.87 -10.43 0.56
C LEU A 227 12.18 -9.68 0.28
N ARG A 228 12.76 -9.03 1.31
CA ARG A 228 14.08 -8.41 1.23
C ARG A 228 15.15 -9.42 0.84
N ASN A 229 15.15 -10.61 1.44
CA ASN A 229 16.09 -11.66 1.09
C ASN A 229 15.98 -12.06 -0.39
N THR A 230 14.76 -12.18 -0.93
CA THR A 230 14.53 -12.44 -2.36
C THR A 230 15.06 -11.30 -3.24
N ILE A 231 14.91 -10.03 -2.83
CA ILE A 231 15.41 -8.84 -3.54
C ILE A 231 16.94 -8.79 -3.53
N THR A 232 17.59 -9.21 -2.44
CA THR A 232 19.05 -9.11 -2.26
C THR A 232 19.85 -10.21 -2.96
N GLN A 233 19.23 -11.29 -3.43
CA GLN A 233 19.88 -12.44 -4.08
C GLN A 233 20.34 -12.16 -5.54
N GLN A 234 20.85 -10.96 -5.80
CA GLN A 234 21.42 -10.57 -7.10
C GLN A 234 22.67 -11.40 -7.44
N PRO A 235 22.97 -11.66 -8.74
CA PRO A 235 22.45 -10.99 -9.94
C PRO A 235 21.17 -11.58 -10.55
N MET A 236 20.64 -12.66 -10.00
CA MET A 236 19.47 -13.35 -10.58
C MET A 236 18.18 -12.52 -10.38
N PRO A 237 17.23 -12.59 -11.32
CA PRO A 237 15.93 -11.99 -11.11
C PRO A 237 15.23 -12.63 -9.89
N PRO A 238 14.43 -11.86 -9.13
CA PRO A 238 13.65 -12.40 -8.02
C PRO A 238 12.84 -13.61 -8.47
N ASP A 239 12.81 -14.70 -7.70
CA ASP A 239 11.93 -15.83 -8.00
C ASP A 239 10.48 -15.35 -8.09
N ALA A 240 9.88 -15.50 -9.27
CA ALA A 240 8.57 -14.93 -9.59
C ALA A 240 7.45 -15.49 -8.71
N ASP A 241 7.46 -16.80 -8.45
CA ASP A 241 6.39 -17.50 -7.73
C ASP A 241 6.49 -17.21 -6.23
N ARG A 242 7.72 -17.20 -5.70
CA ARG A 242 8.05 -16.78 -4.35
C ARG A 242 7.65 -15.34 -4.10
N SER A 243 8.04 -14.43 -4.99
CA SER A 243 7.73 -13.01 -4.88
C SER A 243 6.22 -12.79 -4.94
N SER A 244 5.55 -13.41 -5.91
CA SER A 244 4.09 -13.34 -6.06
C SER A 244 3.37 -13.74 -4.79
N THR A 245 3.76 -14.86 -4.16
CA THR A 245 3.15 -15.36 -2.93
C THR A 245 3.32 -14.38 -1.76
N LEU A 246 4.53 -13.84 -1.55
CA LEU A 246 4.80 -12.89 -0.47
C LEU A 246 4.02 -11.59 -0.65
N ILE A 247 4.01 -11.04 -1.87
CA ILE A 247 3.31 -9.79 -2.14
C ILE A 247 1.82 -9.99 -2.03
N PHE A 248 1.28 -11.10 -2.55
CA PHE A 248 -0.14 -11.38 -2.43
C PHE A 248 -0.57 -11.33 -0.96
N LEU A 249 0.21 -11.95 -0.07
CA LEU A 249 -0.06 -11.92 1.36
C LEU A 249 0.03 -10.50 1.94
N LEU A 250 1.06 -9.72 1.57
CA LEU A 250 1.17 -8.32 1.95
C LEU A 250 -0.04 -7.50 1.45
N THR A 251 -0.50 -7.75 0.23
CA THR A 251 -1.68 -7.13 -0.37
C THR A 251 -2.93 -7.47 0.43
N THR A 252 -3.11 -8.74 0.80
CA THR A 252 -4.24 -9.16 1.65
C THR A 252 -4.24 -8.46 3.01
N PHE A 253 -3.07 -8.22 3.61
CA PHE A 253 -3.00 -7.55 4.90
C PHE A 253 -3.15 -6.03 4.80
N ILE A 254 -2.67 -5.40 3.73
CA ILE A 254 -2.73 -3.94 3.60
C ILE A 254 -4.13 -3.43 3.24
N VAL A 255 -4.96 -4.25 2.59
CA VAL A 255 -6.34 -3.87 2.25
C VAL A 255 -7.28 -3.87 3.45
N LEU A 256 -6.83 -4.34 4.61
CA LEU A 256 -7.60 -4.34 5.87
C LEU A 256 -7.50 -2.95 6.52
N PRO A 257 -8.52 -2.09 6.39
CA PRO A 257 -8.43 -0.71 6.86
C PRO A 257 -8.27 -0.69 8.37
N ARG A 258 -7.31 0.08 8.88
CA ARG A 258 -7.05 0.26 10.32
C ARG A 258 -6.65 -1.03 11.08
N HIS A 259 -6.33 -2.12 10.38
CA HIS A 259 -5.91 -3.36 11.03
C HIS A 259 -4.46 -3.27 11.54
N PRO A 260 -4.12 -3.84 12.72
CA PRO A 260 -2.76 -3.76 13.26
C PRO A 260 -1.66 -4.31 12.33
N LEU A 261 -1.97 -5.33 11.51
CA LEU A 261 -1.02 -5.84 10.51
C LEU A 261 -0.70 -4.82 9.42
N ALA A 262 -1.69 -4.08 8.92
CA ALA A 262 -1.48 -3.04 7.91
C ALA A 262 -0.52 -1.97 8.45
N PHE A 263 -0.76 -1.49 9.68
CA PHE A 263 0.13 -0.54 10.33
C PHE A 263 1.54 -1.09 10.55
N ALA A 264 1.67 -2.34 11.01
CA ALA A 264 2.96 -2.97 11.23
C ALA A 264 3.78 -3.12 9.94
N ILE A 265 3.14 -3.50 8.83
CA ILE A 265 3.78 -3.61 7.50
C ILE A 265 4.27 -2.24 7.02
N LEU A 266 3.46 -1.19 7.18
CA LEU A 266 3.83 0.17 6.77
C LEU A 266 4.86 0.85 7.68
N ALA A 267 4.86 0.50 8.96
CA ALA A 267 5.88 0.92 9.92
C ALA A 267 7.25 0.30 9.58
N ASP A 268 7.27 -0.96 9.11
CA ASP A 268 8.49 -1.65 8.68
C ASP A 268 8.84 -1.40 7.19
N ASN A 269 8.54 -0.20 6.67
CA ASN A 269 8.89 0.21 5.30
C ASN A 269 8.34 -0.69 4.17
N GLY A 270 7.17 -1.31 4.35
CA GLY A 270 6.57 -2.18 3.34
C GLY A 270 6.40 -1.52 1.97
N ALA A 271 6.02 -0.23 1.91
CA ALA A 271 5.91 0.53 0.67
C ALA A 271 7.24 0.58 -0.12
N TRP A 272 8.35 0.85 0.57
CA TRP A 272 9.68 0.88 -0.03
C TRP A 272 10.08 -0.51 -0.54
N VAL A 273 9.89 -1.56 0.27
CA VAL A 273 10.32 -2.93 -0.09
C VAL A 273 9.57 -3.42 -1.34
N VAL A 274 8.25 -3.23 -1.40
CA VAL A 274 7.44 -3.67 -2.54
C VAL A 274 7.74 -2.84 -3.79
N ALA A 275 7.89 -1.51 -3.67
CA ALA A 275 8.29 -0.67 -4.79
C ALA A 275 9.68 -1.04 -5.32
N ARG A 276 10.64 -1.34 -4.43
CA ARG A 276 12.01 -1.74 -4.82
C ARG A 276 12.01 -3.07 -5.56
N MET A 277 11.23 -4.03 -5.11
CA MET A 277 11.08 -5.30 -5.81
C MET A 277 10.45 -5.10 -7.19
N LEU A 278 9.43 -4.26 -7.29
CA LEU A 278 8.78 -3.97 -8.57
C LEU A 278 9.76 -3.30 -9.55
N PHE A 279 10.60 -2.39 -9.06
CA PHE A 279 11.69 -1.79 -9.82
C PHE A 279 12.70 -2.82 -10.32
N LEU A 280 13.09 -3.80 -9.50
CA LEU A 280 13.96 -4.87 -9.95
C LEU A 280 13.30 -5.69 -11.07
N ILE A 281 12.05 -6.14 -10.85
CA ILE A 281 11.30 -6.92 -11.83
C ILE A 281 11.14 -6.14 -13.15
N SER A 282 10.88 -4.84 -13.10
CA SER A 282 10.72 -4.02 -14.31
C SER A 282 12.02 -3.93 -15.12
N ASN A 283 13.19 -3.84 -14.47
CA ASN A 283 14.47 -3.84 -15.19
C ASN A 283 14.74 -5.16 -15.92
N TYR A 284 14.20 -6.29 -15.44
CA TYR A 284 14.28 -7.57 -16.15
C TYR A 284 13.24 -7.68 -17.27
N ALA A 285 12.08 -7.04 -17.13
CA ALA A 285 11.01 -7.05 -18.14
C ALA A 285 11.42 -6.33 -19.44
N ASP A 286 12.33 -5.37 -19.36
CA ASP A 286 12.87 -4.64 -20.51
C ASP A 286 13.90 -5.45 -21.34
N SER A 287 14.35 -6.61 -20.84
CA SER A 287 15.31 -7.43 -21.56
C SER A 287 14.65 -8.19 -22.73
N PRO A 288 15.15 -8.10 -23.98
CA PRO A 288 14.58 -8.78 -25.15
C PRO A 288 14.46 -10.30 -24.98
N THR A 289 15.34 -10.90 -24.16
CA THR A 289 15.37 -12.33 -23.85
C THR A 289 14.35 -12.74 -22.78
N LEU A 290 13.85 -11.77 -22.00
CA LEU A 290 12.93 -11.96 -20.89
C LEU A 290 11.62 -11.19 -21.11
N ARG A 291 11.22 -10.97 -22.37
CA ARG A 291 9.84 -10.53 -22.72
C ARG A 291 8.90 -11.22 -21.76
N PRO A 292 8.13 -10.47 -20.95
CA PRO A 292 7.65 -10.93 -19.66
C PRO A 292 6.97 -12.27 -19.85
N THR A 293 7.69 -13.33 -19.49
CA THR A 293 7.08 -14.63 -19.32
C THR A 293 5.91 -14.34 -18.38
N GLY A 294 4.69 -14.73 -18.78
CA GLY A 294 3.48 -14.38 -18.03
C GLY A 294 3.56 -14.70 -16.53
N ARG A 295 4.57 -15.47 -16.11
CA ARG A 295 5.02 -15.74 -14.75
C ARG A 295 5.20 -14.52 -13.83
N TYR A 296 5.77 -13.39 -14.28
CA TYR A 296 5.92 -12.21 -13.39
C TYR A 296 4.64 -11.38 -13.27
N PHE A 297 3.66 -11.61 -14.15
CA PHE A 297 2.47 -10.77 -14.22
C PHE A 297 1.62 -10.79 -12.94
N PRO A 298 1.36 -11.95 -12.28
CA PRO A 298 0.67 -11.99 -10.99
C PRO A 298 1.41 -11.22 -9.89
N CYS A 299 2.74 -11.29 -9.90
CA CYS A 299 3.63 -10.59 -8.97
C CYS A 299 3.51 -9.07 -9.14
N ILE A 300 3.64 -8.58 -10.39
CA ILE A 300 3.50 -7.17 -10.75
C ILE A 300 2.12 -6.63 -10.34
N ASN A 301 1.05 -7.34 -10.69
CA ASN A 301 -0.31 -6.91 -10.34
C ASN A 301 -0.54 -6.85 -8.83
N SER A 302 -0.06 -7.86 -8.10
CA SER A 302 -0.16 -7.90 -6.65
C SER A 302 0.61 -6.74 -6.02
N ALA A 303 1.79 -6.40 -6.55
CA ALA A 303 2.62 -5.29 -6.05
C ALA A 303 1.97 -3.94 -6.33
N LEU A 304 1.41 -3.73 -7.52
CA LEU A 304 0.67 -2.52 -7.85
C LEU A 304 -0.59 -2.36 -6.99
N ASN A 305 -1.31 -3.45 -6.72
CA ASN A 305 -2.46 -3.44 -5.80
C ASN A 305 -2.04 -3.14 -4.37
N PHE A 306 -0.92 -3.73 -3.90
CA PHE A 306 -0.33 -3.40 -2.61
C PHE A 306 -0.02 -1.91 -2.53
N LEU A 307 0.72 -1.36 -3.50
CA LEU A 307 1.12 0.05 -3.51
C LEU A 307 -0.11 0.96 -3.58
N ARG A 308 -1.09 0.65 -4.43
CA ARG A 308 -2.35 1.41 -4.48
C ARG A 308 -3.02 1.51 -3.11
N ALA A 309 -3.14 0.39 -2.38
CA ALA A 309 -3.74 0.37 -1.06
C ALA A 309 -2.86 1.06 -0.01
N ALA A 310 -1.56 0.73 0.02
CA ALA A 310 -0.57 1.26 0.96
C ALA A 310 -0.45 2.78 0.88
N LEU A 311 -0.36 3.33 -0.34
CA LEU A 311 -0.16 4.76 -0.57
C LEU A 311 -1.39 5.61 -0.25
N LEU A 312 -2.56 4.99 -0.05
CA LEU A 312 -3.78 5.64 0.44
C LEU A 312 -3.93 5.57 1.97
N GLN A 313 -3.13 4.77 2.68
CA GLN A 313 -3.23 4.65 4.13
C GLN A 313 -2.86 5.96 4.86
N SER A 314 -3.07 5.97 6.18
CA SER A 314 -2.55 7.01 7.06
C SER A 314 -1.04 7.21 6.84
N ASP A 315 -0.56 8.46 6.90
CA ASP A 315 0.83 8.82 6.59
C ASP A 315 1.25 8.60 5.12
N SER A 316 0.27 8.65 4.22
CA SER A 316 0.45 8.61 2.76
C SER A 316 1.63 9.43 2.22
N PRO A 317 1.91 10.68 2.66
CA PRO A 317 3.03 11.44 2.10
C PRO A 317 4.40 10.80 2.35
N ARG A 318 4.60 10.16 3.50
CA ARG A 318 5.84 9.42 3.79
C ARG A 318 5.93 8.18 2.91
N LEU A 319 4.85 7.42 2.82
CA LEU A 319 4.80 6.16 2.06
C LEU A 319 4.99 6.39 0.56
N VAL A 320 4.41 7.46 0.01
CA VAL A 320 4.60 7.87 -1.39
C VAL A 320 6.06 8.26 -1.64
N ALA A 321 6.65 9.08 -0.76
CA ALA A 321 8.06 9.43 -0.86
C ALA A 321 8.97 8.19 -0.78
N GLN A 322 8.67 7.23 0.10
CA GLN A 322 9.39 5.95 0.20
C GLN A 322 9.31 5.12 -1.08
N ALA A 323 8.13 5.03 -1.70
CA ALA A 323 7.96 4.27 -2.93
C ALA A 323 8.72 4.92 -4.11
N ILE A 324 8.66 6.24 -4.23
CA ILE A 324 9.45 7.03 -5.20
C ILE A 324 10.96 6.79 -4.98
N ASP A 325 11.43 6.88 -3.75
CA ASP A 325 12.83 6.64 -3.39
C ASP A 325 13.30 5.21 -3.69
N ALA A 326 12.37 4.27 -3.85
CA ALA A 326 12.64 2.90 -4.24
C ALA A 326 12.68 2.67 -5.77
N GLY A 327 12.37 3.68 -6.59
CA GLY A 327 12.37 3.61 -8.05
C GLY A 327 10.97 3.55 -8.69
N LEU A 328 9.93 4.07 -8.04
CA LEU A 328 8.55 3.97 -8.54
C LEU A 328 8.33 4.69 -9.87
N LEU A 329 8.86 5.89 -10.10
CA LEU A 329 8.68 6.60 -11.38
C LEU A 329 9.32 5.83 -12.53
N ARG A 330 10.55 5.32 -12.34
CA ARG A 330 11.20 4.47 -13.35
C ARG A 330 10.39 3.21 -13.63
N THR A 331 9.87 2.58 -12.57
CA THR A 331 9.02 1.40 -12.66
C THR A 331 7.73 1.66 -13.44
N VAL A 332 7.09 2.81 -13.21
CA VAL A 332 5.85 3.22 -13.92
C VAL A 332 6.13 3.36 -15.42
N CYS A 333 7.26 3.97 -15.79
CA CYS A 333 7.68 4.08 -17.18
C CYS A 333 7.88 2.69 -17.83
N ALA A 334 8.71 1.83 -17.24
CA ALA A 334 8.97 0.49 -17.76
C ALA A 334 7.69 -0.36 -17.90
N LEU A 335 6.89 -0.42 -16.83
CA LEU A 335 5.69 -1.26 -16.82
C LEU A 335 4.58 -0.75 -17.74
N SER A 336 4.54 0.57 -18.04
CA SER A 336 3.54 1.11 -18.96
C SER A 336 3.55 0.40 -20.32
N LEU A 337 4.75 0.14 -20.86
CA LEU A 337 4.93 -0.56 -22.13
C LEU A 337 4.49 -2.03 -22.03
N VAL A 338 4.83 -2.69 -20.93
CA VAL A 338 4.41 -4.08 -20.65
C VAL A 338 2.88 -4.21 -20.66
N PHE A 339 2.17 -3.25 -20.06
CA PHE A 339 0.70 -3.25 -20.06
C PHE A 339 0.09 -2.85 -21.41
N ASP A 340 0.73 -1.95 -22.16
CA ASP A 340 0.23 -1.50 -23.46
C ASP A 340 0.23 -2.64 -24.51
N MET A 341 1.30 -3.44 -24.51
CA MET A 341 1.45 -4.61 -25.39
C MET A 341 0.41 -5.71 -25.13
N ASN A 342 -0.22 -5.75 -23.96
CA ASN A 342 -1.22 -6.76 -23.61
C ASN A 342 -2.62 -6.13 -23.56
N ALA A 343 -3.39 -6.28 -24.64
CA ALA A 343 -4.73 -5.67 -24.77
C ALA A 343 -5.69 -6.03 -23.63
N ALA A 344 -5.63 -7.25 -23.10
CA ALA A 344 -6.46 -7.68 -21.97
C ALA A 344 -6.10 -6.92 -20.68
N GLN A 345 -4.88 -6.39 -20.59
CA GLN A 345 -4.29 -5.77 -19.41
C GLN A 345 -4.07 -4.26 -19.53
N ARG A 346 -4.37 -3.65 -20.69
CA ARG A 346 -4.43 -2.19 -20.86
C ARG A 346 -5.37 -1.51 -19.86
N LYS A 347 -6.31 -2.25 -19.28
CA LYS A 347 -7.19 -1.80 -18.20
C LYS A 347 -6.60 -2.02 -16.81
N ASN A 348 -5.28 -2.16 -16.64
CA ASN A 348 -4.71 -2.25 -15.29
C ASN A 348 -4.99 -0.95 -14.53
N THR A 349 -6.07 -0.99 -13.75
CA THR A 349 -6.57 0.17 -13.03
C THR A 349 -5.59 0.64 -11.98
N SER A 350 -4.71 -0.22 -11.45
CA SER A 350 -3.84 0.14 -10.33
C SER A 350 -2.64 0.98 -10.77
N LEU A 351 -1.97 0.64 -11.88
CA LEU A 351 -0.89 1.48 -12.40
C LEU A 351 -1.40 2.87 -12.80
N GLN A 352 -2.50 2.91 -13.56
CA GLN A 352 -3.14 4.15 -13.96
C GLN A 352 -3.61 4.95 -12.72
N PHE A 353 -4.21 4.29 -11.73
CA PHE A 353 -4.67 4.95 -10.51
C PHE A 353 -3.50 5.53 -9.70
N ILE A 354 -2.38 4.82 -9.57
CA ILE A 354 -1.19 5.38 -8.92
C ILE A 354 -0.74 6.66 -9.64
N LEU A 355 -0.59 6.59 -10.97
CA LEU A 355 -0.09 7.70 -11.78
C LEU A 355 -1.05 8.90 -11.83
N ARG A 356 -2.35 8.65 -12.02
CA ARG A 356 -3.39 9.67 -12.23
C ARG A 356 -3.96 10.21 -10.91
N GLU A 357 -4.11 9.37 -9.89
CA GLU A 357 -4.82 9.71 -8.67
C GLU A 357 -3.87 9.98 -7.52
N ILE A 358 -2.98 9.03 -7.22
CA ILE A 358 -2.20 9.05 -5.97
C ILE A 358 -1.06 10.07 -6.05
N LEU A 359 -0.23 9.98 -7.09
CA LEU A 359 0.95 10.84 -7.19
C LEU A 359 0.58 12.33 -7.26
N PRO A 360 -0.35 12.79 -8.12
CA PRO A 360 -0.68 14.21 -8.21
C PRO A 360 -1.29 14.80 -6.93
N LYS A 361 -2.13 14.02 -6.22
CA LYS A 361 -2.69 14.42 -4.92
C LYS A 361 -1.61 14.53 -3.83
N SER A 362 -0.62 13.64 -3.88
CA SER A 362 0.51 13.59 -2.94
C SER A 362 1.54 14.70 -3.18
N MET A 363 1.51 15.36 -4.32
CA MET A 363 2.41 16.46 -4.63
C MET A 363 2.07 17.77 -3.90
N MET A 364 1.04 17.78 -3.04
CA MET A 364 0.81 18.84 -2.05
C MET A 364 1.87 18.88 -0.94
N TYR A 365 2.65 17.80 -0.81
CA TYR A 365 3.65 17.65 0.25
C TYR A 365 5.07 17.88 -0.28
N ARG A 366 5.85 18.68 0.45
CA ARG A 366 7.21 19.05 0.03
C ARG A 366 8.15 17.85 0.02
N SER A 367 7.98 16.93 0.96
CA SER A 367 8.73 15.68 1.00
C SER A 367 8.56 14.87 -0.29
N VAL A 368 7.33 14.74 -0.77
CA VAL A 368 7.00 14.04 -2.02
C VAL A 368 7.61 14.75 -3.23
N ILE A 369 7.45 16.07 -3.34
CA ILE A 369 8.06 16.85 -4.43
C ILE A 369 9.59 16.68 -4.45
N LYS A 370 10.26 16.68 -3.29
CA LYS A 370 11.71 16.45 -3.23
C LYS A 370 12.09 15.07 -3.75
N ALA A 371 11.40 14.03 -3.29
CA ALA A 371 11.61 12.65 -3.74
C ALA A 371 11.41 12.53 -5.26
N MET A 372 10.28 13.01 -5.77
CA MET A 372 9.95 12.94 -7.20
C MET A 372 10.96 13.68 -8.06
N LYS A 373 11.41 14.86 -7.65
CA LYS A 373 12.41 15.62 -8.42
C LYS A 373 13.77 14.93 -8.46
N ARG A 374 14.16 14.25 -7.38
CA ARG A 374 15.40 13.48 -7.35
C ARG A 374 15.29 12.30 -8.30
N GLU A 375 14.26 11.47 -8.15
CA GLU A 375 14.07 10.30 -9.01
C GLU A 375 13.89 10.70 -10.48
N HIS A 376 13.09 11.72 -10.79
CA HIS A 376 12.91 12.22 -12.16
C HIS A 376 14.24 12.73 -12.76
N LYS A 377 15.15 13.29 -11.96
CA LYS A 377 16.48 13.71 -12.45
C LYS A 377 17.39 12.50 -12.76
N GLU A 378 17.18 11.39 -12.06
CA GLU A 378 17.92 10.14 -12.25
C GLU A 378 17.38 9.31 -13.43
N LEU A 379 16.22 9.67 -13.98
CA LEU A 379 15.72 9.11 -15.23
C LEU A 379 16.56 9.63 -16.40
N ASP A 380 16.98 8.71 -17.26
CA ASP A 380 17.49 9.05 -18.58
C ASP A 380 16.39 9.83 -19.34
N PRO A 381 16.65 11.03 -19.88
CA PRO A 381 15.67 11.80 -20.64
C PRO A 381 15.02 11.04 -21.80
N GLU A 382 15.74 10.11 -22.44
CA GLU A 382 15.23 9.32 -23.57
C GLU A 382 14.29 8.19 -23.08
N PHE A 383 14.48 7.72 -21.85
CA PHE A 383 13.76 6.56 -21.33
C PHE A 383 12.23 6.75 -21.28
N PRO A 384 11.66 7.88 -20.78
CA PRO A 384 10.22 8.13 -20.89
C PRO A 384 9.70 8.19 -22.33
N ASP A 385 10.48 8.73 -23.26
CA ASP A 385 10.09 8.89 -24.68
C ASP A 385 10.03 7.54 -25.41
N GLU A 386 10.91 6.61 -25.03
CA GLU A 386 10.92 5.24 -25.53
C GLU A 386 9.86 4.35 -24.88
N THR A 387 9.41 4.69 -23.67
CA THR A 387 8.47 3.89 -22.89
C THR A 387 7.09 4.54 -22.80
N ILE A 388 6.80 5.26 -21.72
CA ILE A 388 5.45 5.71 -21.34
C ILE A 388 4.81 6.66 -22.34
N MET A 389 5.61 7.45 -23.06
CA MET A 389 5.11 8.40 -24.05
C MET A 389 4.46 7.72 -25.28
N ARG A 390 4.71 6.42 -25.47
CA ARG A 390 4.12 5.61 -26.55
C ARG A 390 2.88 4.81 -26.12
N THR A 391 2.44 4.97 -24.87
CA THR A 391 1.37 4.16 -24.27
C THR A 391 0.11 4.96 -24.01
N TYR A 392 -0.97 4.27 -23.63
CA TYR A 392 -2.20 4.91 -23.16
C TYR A 392 -2.03 5.78 -21.90
N LEU A 393 -0.89 5.72 -21.20
CA LEU A 393 -0.59 6.53 -20.01
C LEU A 393 0.14 7.85 -20.32
N ARG A 394 0.44 8.15 -21.59
CA ARG A 394 1.14 9.37 -22.03
C ARG A 394 0.58 10.63 -21.40
N GLU A 395 -0.74 10.86 -21.51
CA GLU A 395 -1.38 12.09 -21.01
C GLU A 395 -1.27 12.23 -19.49
N ASN A 396 -1.38 11.11 -18.75
CA ASN A 396 -1.23 11.09 -17.31
C ASN A 396 0.21 11.42 -16.89
N TRP A 397 1.20 10.88 -17.61
CA TRP A 397 2.61 11.17 -17.39
C TRP A 397 2.93 12.64 -17.65
N MET A 398 2.50 13.20 -18.80
CA MET A 398 2.73 14.61 -19.13
C MET A 398 2.12 15.55 -18.08
N SER A 399 0.90 15.24 -17.63
CA SER A 399 0.23 16.01 -16.58
C SER A 399 1.00 15.98 -15.25
N LEU A 400 1.51 14.80 -14.87
CA LEU A 400 2.32 14.63 -13.67
C LEU A 400 3.63 15.42 -13.76
N THR A 401 4.33 15.32 -14.89
CA THR A 401 5.62 15.97 -15.12
C THR A 401 5.49 17.50 -15.11
N LEU A 402 4.47 18.05 -15.77
CA LEU A 402 4.21 19.48 -15.68
C LEU A 402 3.90 19.93 -14.25
N LEU A 403 3.07 19.18 -13.52
CA LEU A 403 2.79 19.48 -12.11
C LEU A 403 4.06 19.45 -11.26
N LEU A 404 5.00 18.54 -11.57
CA LEU A 404 6.27 18.40 -10.86
C LEU A 404 7.16 19.62 -11.09
N TYR A 405 7.22 20.13 -12.30
CA TYR A 405 7.93 21.36 -12.60
C TYR A 405 7.31 22.57 -11.91
N MET A 406 5.99 22.75 -12.01
CA MET A 406 5.28 23.87 -11.37
C MET A 406 5.49 23.87 -9.85
N ARG A 407 5.15 22.76 -9.17
CA ARG A 407 5.29 22.65 -7.72
C ARG A 407 6.74 22.56 -7.27
N GLY A 408 7.61 22.03 -8.13
CA GLY A 408 9.05 22.02 -7.94
C GLY A 408 9.66 23.41 -7.99
N GLY A 409 9.10 24.33 -8.79
CA GLY A 409 9.42 25.76 -8.81
C GLY A 409 9.01 26.43 -7.50
N ILE A 410 7.77 26.23 -7.07
CA ILE A 410 7.27 26.71 -5.76
C ILE A 410 8.16 26.24 -4.61
N ALA A 411 8.58 24.96 -4.62
CA ALA A 411 9.45 24.39 -3.60
C ALA A 411 10.87 25.02 -3.58
N LYS A 412 11.34 25.46 -4.75
CA LYS A 412 12.65 26.08 -5.00
C LYS A 412 12.66 27.60 -4.81
N LEU A 413 11.51 28.29 -4.83
CA LEU A 413 11.45 29.73 -4.70
C LEU A 413 12.40 30.15 -3.55
N PRO A 414 13.40 31.00 -3.83
CA PRO A 414 14.41 31.39 -2.84
C PRO A 414 13.73 31.76 -1.54
N LYS A 415 14.38 31.51 -0.39
CA LYS A 415 13.91 32.12 0.88
C LYS A 415 13.65 33.62 0.67
N VAL A 416 14.44 34.26 -0.19
CA VAL A 416 14.31 35.65 -0.65
C VAL A 416 12.95 35.98 -1.31
N LEU A 417 12.46 35.18 -2.26
CA LEU A 417 11.13 35.39 -2.86
C LEU A 417 9.99 34.84 -1.98
N LYS A 418 10.27 33.86 -1.10
CA LYS A 418 9.37 33.38 -0.02
C LYS A 418 9.26 34.37 1.15
N GLY A 419 9.61 35.63 0.90
CA GLY A 419 9.88 36.69 1.87
C GLY A 419 11.33 36.64 2.32
N THR A 420 12.13 37.64 1.92
CA THR A 420 13.53 38.05 2.26
C THR A 420 13.92 38.01 3.75
N GLY A 421 13.22 37.23 4.59
CA GLY A 421 12.82 37.71 5.88
C GLY A 421 11.73 38.79 5.79
N ALA A 422 11.29 39.26 4.61
CA ALA A 422 10.22 40.25 4.53
C ALA A 422 8.96 39.72 5.20
N VAL A 423 8.54 40.42 6.23
CA VAL A 423 7.25 40.28 6.89
C VAL A 423 6.49 41.59 6.69
N CYS A 424 5.18 41.50 6.55
CA CYS A 424 4.32 42.67 6.58
C CYS A 424 3.91 42.95 8.03
N CYS A 425 3.71 44.21 8.37
CA CYS A 425 3.10 44.56 9.63
C CYS A 425 1.66 44.01 9.68
N GLU A 426 1.27 43.39 10.79
CA GLU A 426 -0.09 42.84 10.96
C GLU A 426 -1.15 43.92 11.30
N SER A 427 -0.73 45.19 11.43
CA SER A 427 -1.67 46.29 11.70
C SER A 427 -2.36 46.67 10.39
N VAL A 428 -3.70 46.61 10.36
CA VAL A 428 -4.54 46.94 9.19
C VAL A 428 -4.32 48.34 8.63
N THR A 429 -3.76 49.26 9.42
CA THR A 429 -3.45 50.63 9.01
C THR A 429 -1.97 50.83 8.65
N CYS A 430 -1.20 49.76 8.48
CA CYS A 430 0.25 49.82 8.28
C CYS A 430 0.69 48.89 7.16
N ASP A 431 1.27 49.46 6.11
CA ASP A 431 1.72 48.73 4.93
C ASP A 431 3.23 48.44 4.95
N GLU A 432 3.89 48.70 6.07
CA GLU A 432 5.33 48.51 6.25
C GLU A 432 5.74 47.04 6.02
N LYS A 433 6.79 46.86 5.22
CA LYS A 433 7.40 45.57 4.89
C LYS A 433 8.89 45.65 5.16
N GLY A 434 9.43 44.67 5.86
CA GLY A 434 10.87 44.61 6.13
C GLY A 434 11.28 43.29 6.73
N ARG A 435 12.58 43.13 7.03
CA ARG A 435 13.14 41.85 7.47
C ARG A 435 12.56 41.44 8.83
N LYS A 436 12.47 40.12 9.10
CA LYS A 436 12.02 39.57 10.38
C LYS A 436 12.77 40.15 11.59
N SER A 437 14.04 40.49 11.41
CA SER A 437 14.90 41.10 12.44
C SER A 437 14.55 42.57 12.73
N GLU A 438 13.90 43.25 11.79
CA GLU A 438 13.48 44.67 11.90
C GLU A 438 12.09 44.80 12.54
N PHE A 439 11.34 43.70 12.63
CA PHE A 439 9.95 43.69 13.12
C PHE A 439 9.87 43.03 14.49
N LEU A 440 9.04 43.60 15.36
CA LEU A 440 8.66 43.02 16.63
C LEU A 440 7.78 41.80 16.40
N ARG A 441 8.14 40.67 17.00
CA ARG A 441 7.34 39.45 16.99
C ARG A 441 6.39 39.44 18.18
N CYS A 442 5.13 39.04 18.00
CA CYS A 442 4.21 38.88 19.11
C CYS A 442 4.73 37.84 20.11
N GLY A 443 5.03 38.25 21.35
CA GLY A 443 5.57 37.36 22.39
C GLY A 443 4.61 36.25 22.85
N GLY A 444 3.32 36.33 22.49
CA GLY A 444 2.32 35.30 22.80
C GLY A 444 2.31 34.15 21.80
N CYS A 445 1.84 34.39 20.57
CA CYS A 445 1.72 33.33 19.55
C CYS A 445 3.00 33.10 18.74
N LEU A 446 3.93 34.05 18.76
CA LEU A 446 5.15 34.04 17.97
C LEU A 446 4.89 33.94 16.46
N CYS A 447 3.73 34.39 15.98
CA CYS A 447 3.22 34.07 14.66
C CYS A 447 2.96 35.28 13.76
N VAL A 448 2.88 36.48 14.34
CA VAL A 448 2.66 37.76 13.65
C VAL A 448 3.78 38.74 13.98
N TYR A 449 3.97 39.71 13.10
CA TYR A 449 5.06 40.68 13.13
C TYR A 449 4.50 42.11 13.06
N TYR A 450 5.17 43.05 13.74
CA TYR A 450 4.80 44.46 13.78
C TYR A 450 6.04 45.32 13.56
N CYS A 451 5.95 46.38 12.75
CA CYS A 451 7.10 47.29 12.54
C CYS A 451 7.48 48.07 13.81
N GLY A 452 6.59 48.13 14.82
CA GLY A 452 6.86 48.80 16.09
C GLY A 452 5.76 48.57 17.13
N LYS A 453 6.00 49.07 18.36
CA LYS A 453 5.09 48.90 19.51
C LYS A 453 3.72 49.54 19.28
N THR A 454 3.68 50.67 18.57
CA THR A 454 2.43 51.36 18.24
C THR A 454 1.52 50.48 17.38
N CYS A 455 2.06 49.87 16.32
CA CYS A 455 1.30 48.94 15.49
C CYS A 455 0.87 47.68 16.24
N GLN A 456 1.72 47.18 17.14
CA GLN A 456 1.38 46.05 18.02
C GLN A 456 0.20 46.38 18.95
N ALA A 457 0.21 47.56 19.58
CA ALA A 457 -0.87 48.01 20.45
C ALA A 457 -2.18 48.22 19.67
N ASN A 458 -2.11 48.87 18.50
CA ASN A 458 -3.26 49.12 17.64
C ASN A 458 -3.92 47.82 17.16
N ALA A 459 -3.12 46.82 16.77
CA ALA A 459 -3.62 45.53 16.31
C ALA A 459 -4.00 44.58 17.46
N TRP A 460 -3.75 44.92 18.73
CA TRP A 460 -3.94 43.99 19.84
C TRP A 460 -5.41 43.58 20.02
N SER A 461 -6.35 44.51 19.86
CA SER A 461 -7.78 44.24 20.05
C SER A 461 -8.32 43.20 19.07
N SER A 462 -7.83 43.20 17.81
CA SER A 462 -8.17 42.18 16.80
C SER A 462 -7.31 40.92 16.94
N HIS A 463 -6.03 41.03 17.30
CA HIS A 463 -5.12 39.89 17.38
C HIS A 463 -5.31 39.01 18.63
N ARG A 464 -5.74 39.58 19.76
CA ARG A 464 -5.76 38.91 21.08
C ARG A 464 -6.43 37.53 21.07
N THR A 465 -7.58 37.41 20.40
CA THR A 465 -8.32 36.14 20.29
C THR A 465 -7.50 35.10 19.54
N MET A 466 -7.02 35.45 18.34
CA MET A 466 -6.18 34.57 17.53
C MET A 466 -4.87 34.19 18.24
N CYS A 467 -4.28 35.12 18.99
CA CYS A 467 -3.08 34.87 19.77
C CYS A 467 -3.28 33.76 20.80
N LYS A 468 -4.39 33.82 21.56
CA LYS A 468 -4.74 32.81 22.58
C LYS A 468 -4.97 31.44 21.94
N LEU A 469 -5.72 31.39 20.84
CA LEU A 469 -6.01 30.15 20.12
C LEU A 469 -4.73 29.48 19.60
N LYS A 470 -3.82 30.25 18.98
CA LYS A 470 -2.54 29.72 18.51
C LYS A 470 -1.63 29.27 19.65
N LYS A 471 -1.60 30.01 20.77
CA LYS A 471 -0.84 29.60 21.95
C LYS A 471 -1.38 28.30 22.55
N SER A 472 -2.71 28.15 22.62
CA SER A 472 -3.36 26.92 23.07
C SER A 472 -2.93 25.72 22.24
N SER A 473 -2.91 25.86 20.90
CA SER A 473 -2.44 24.80 20.01
C SER A 473 -0.99 24.37 20.25
N GLN A 474 -0.13 25.30 20.69
CA GLN A 474 1.26 25.01 21.01
C GLN A 474 1.41 24.30 22.35
N THR A 475 0.60 24.65 23.35
CA THR A 475 0.69 24.08 24.71
C THR A 475 0.11 22.69 24.84
N THR A 476 -0.90 22.33 24.02
CA THR A 476 -1.55 21.01 24.11
C THR A 476 -0.64 19.85 23.67
N GLY A 477 0.59 20.12 23.22
CA GLY A 477 1.55 19.09 22.82
C GLY A 477 1.06 18.21 21.66
N GLY A 478 0.00 18.64 20.98
CA GLY A 478 -0.63 17.89 19.90
C GLY A 478 0.41 17.66 18.81
N GLN A 479 0.69 16.39 18.52
CA GLN A 479 1.55 15.99 17.42
C GLN A 479 1.01 16.67 16.16
N LEU A 480 1.81 17.56 15.57
CA LEU A 480 1.42 18.25 14.35
C LEU A 480 1.22 17.21 13.26
N MET A 481 0.04 17.22 12.62
CA MET A 481 -0.28 16.34 11.49
C MET A 481 0.72 16.49 10.34
N PHE A 482 1.35 17.66 10.21
CA PHE A 482 2.36 17.95 9.21
C PHE A 482 3.63 18.49 9.85
N SER A 483 4.78 18.18 9.23
CA SER A 483 6.00 18.93 9.53
C SER A 483 5.82 20.42 9.20
N PRO A 484 6.53 21.33 9.89
CA PRO A 484 6.46 22.77 9.58
C PRO A 484 6.75 23.09 8.11
N GLU A 485 7.66 22.36 7.47
CA GLU A 485 8.01 22.54 6.05
C GLU A 485 6.87 22.15 5.12
N ASN A 486 6.16 21.06 5.43
CA ASN A 486 5.00 20.62 4.66
C ASN A 486 3.83 21.59 4.84
N ALA A 487 3.54 22.01 6.08
CA ALA A 487 2.48 22.99 6.35
C ALA A 487 2.72 24.33 5.61
N GLN A 488 3.96 24.81 5.61
CA GLN A 488 4.35 26.00 4.88
C GLN A 488 4.24 25.80 3.37
N PHE A 489 4.70 24.68 2.84
CA PHE A 489 4.64 24.39 1.41
C PHE A 489 3.20 24.26 0.89
N ILE A 490 2.32 23.58 1.64
CA ILE A 490 0.89 23.50 1.30
C ILE A 490 0.29 24.90 1.15
N ARG A 491 0.60 25.80 2.10
CA ARG A 491 0.16 27.20 2.02
C ARG A 491 0.69 27.88 0.76
N GLU A 492 1.97 27.70 0.43
CA GLU A 492 2.59 28.27 -0.77
C GLU A 492 1.92 27.76 -2.06
N VAL A 493 1.62 26.46 -2.14
CA VAL A 493 0.91 25.85 -3.29
C VAL A 493 -0.49 26.44 -3.44
N ILE A 494 -1.27 26.51 -2.35
CA ILE A 494 -2.62 27.10 -2.36
C ILE A 494 -2.61 28.54 -2.87
N ILE A 495 -1.65 29.35 -2.41
CA ILE A 495 -1.52 30.75 -2.81
C ILE A 495 -1.13 30.86 -4.29
N ALA A 496 -0.11 30.11 -4.72
CA ALA A 496 0.37 30.14 -6.09
C ALA A 496 -0.73 29.69 -7.08
N ASP A 497 -1.43 28.61 -6.75
CA ASP A 497 -2.52 28.09 -7.60
C ASP A 497 -3.72 29.05 -7.60
N ALA A 498 -4.03 29.73 -6.49
CA ALA A 498 -5.07 30.76 -6.49
C ALA A 498 -4.73 31.89 -7.46
N HIS A 499 -3.49 32.38 -7.45
CA HIS A 499 -3.04 33.38 -8.42
C HIS A 499 -3.08 32.85 -9.85
N LEU A 500 -2.65 31.61 -10.07
CA LEU A 500 -2.71 30.95 -11.38
C LEU A 500 -4.15 30.87 -11.91
N HIS A 501 -5.09 30.51 -11.06
CA HIS A 501 -6.51 30.38 -11.40
C HIS A 501 -7.27 31.72 -11.41
N ASN A 502 -6.64 32.85 -11.06
CA ASN A 502 -7.32 34.16 -10.94
C ASN A 502 -8.14 34.54 -12.19
N PRO A 503 -7.64 34.41 -13.43
CA PRO A 503 -8.43 34.71 -14.62
C PRO A 503 -9.70 33.87 -14.73
N HIS A 504 -9.61 32.56 -14.46
CA HIS A 504 -10.75 31.65 -14.44
C HIS A 504 -11.72 32.00 -13.31
N LEU A 505 -11.21 32.28 -12.11
CA LEU A 505 -12.00 32.69 -10.96
C LEU A 505 -12.77 33.99 -11.24
N ARG A 506 -12.19 34.96 -11.95
CA ARG A 506 -12.89 36.19 -12.37
C ARG A 506 -14.02 35.90 -13.36
N LYS A 507 -13.80 35.02 -14.34
CA LYS A 507 -14.89 34.57 -15.23
C LYS A 507 -16.00 33.86 -14.44
N LEU A 508 -15.62 33.00 -13.49
CA LEU A 508 -16.55 32.27 -12.64
C LEU A 508 -17.37 33.21 -11.74
N ALA A 509 -16.73 34.25 -11.17
CA ALA A 509 -17.36 35.28 -10.36
C ALA A 509 -18.41 36.04 -11.16
N LYS A 510 -18.05 36.57 -12.34
CA LYS A 510 -19.00 37.26 -13.23
C LYS A 510 -20.23 36.41 -13.57
N ARG A 511 -20.03 35.10 -13.77
CA ARG A 511 -21.11 34.17 -14.13
C ARG A 511 -22.01 33.80 -12.95
N LYS A 512 -21.42 33.42 -11.80
CA LYS A 512 -22.16 32.85 -10.66
C LYS A 512 -22.56 33.89 -9.62
N PHE A 513 -21.86 35.02 -9.57
CA PHE A 513 -22.01 36.09 -8.60
C PHE A 513 -21.94 37.47 -9.29
N PRO A 514 -22.78 37.75 -10.31
CA PRO A 514 -22.66 38.95 -11.14
C PRO A 514 -22.76 40.26 -10.35
N ASN A 515 -23.47 40.24 -9.22
CA ASN A 515 -23.72 41.41 -8.38
C ASN A 515 -22.84 41.47 -7.13
N GLU A 516 -21.95 40.49 -6.94
CA GLU A 516 -21.08 40.45 -5.76
C GLU A 516 -19.69 41.00 -6.10
N PRO A 517 -19.17 41.98 -5.36
CA PRO A 517 -17.78 42.40 -5.49
C PRO A 517 -16.82 41.23 -5.31
N GLY A 518 -15.76 41.18 -6.11
CA GLY A 518 -14.78 40.09 -6.05
C GLY A 518 -14.16 39.93 -4.66
N GLU A 519 -13.91 41.03 -3.95
CA GLU A 519 -13.39 41.02 -2.59
C GLU A 519 -14.30 40.33 -1.55
N ASN A 520 -15.59 40.16 -1.85
CA ASN A 520 -16.53 39.43 -1.01
C ASN A 520 -16.59 37.93 -1.34
N LEU A 521 -15.72 37.44 -2.22
CA LEU A 521 -15.69 36.04 -2.63
C LEU A 521 -14.50 35.29 -2.01
N ILE A 522 -14.79 34.13 -1.45
CA ILE A 522 -13.82 33.14 -1.00
C ILE A 522 -13.39 32.29 -2.20
N THR A 523 -12.09 32.24 -2.46
CA THR A 523 -11.50 31.34 -3.45
C THR A 523 -11.41 29.93 -2.86
N CYS A 524 -12.05 28.95 -3.48
CA CYS A 524 -12.00 27.55 -3.04
C CYS A 524 -11.27 26.70 -4.08
N ILE A 525 -10.23 25.98 -3.69
CA ILE A 525 -9.46 25.08 -4.57
C ILE A 525 -9.49 23.68 -3.99
N ASP A 526 -9.99 22.71 -4.76
CA ASP A 526 -10.08 21.31 -4.37
C ASP A 526 -9.13 20.43 -5.20
N TYR A 527 -8.07 19.98 -4.55
CA TYR A 527 -7.01 19.13 -5.08
C TYR A 527 -7.34 17.64 -5.04
N THR A 528 -8.53 17.25 -4.57
CA THR A 528 -8.93 15.83 -4.48
C THR A 528 -9.42 15.27 -5.81
N ASN A 529 -9.72 16.13 -6.78
CA ASN A 529 -10.17 15.73 -8.10
C ASN A 529 -9.00 15.36 -9.03
N PRO A 530 -8.87 14.09 -9.42
CA PRO A 530 -7.76 13.62 -10.26
C PRO A 530 -7.78 14.13 -11.70
N LYS A 531 -8.94 14.55 -12.21
CA LYS A 531 -9.04 15.13 -13.54
C LYS A 531 -8.38 16.51 -13.59
N TYR A 532 -8.27 17.17 -12.43
CA TYR A 532 -7.74 18.52 -12.28
C TYR A 532 -6.67 18.53 -11.19
N PRO A 533 -5.47 17.99 -11.45
CA PRO A 533 -4.47 17.78 -10.40
C PRO A 533 -3.87 19.11 -9.87
N ALA A 534 -4.04 20.22 -10.59
CA ALA A 534 -3.79 21.59 -10.14
C ALA A 534 -4.95 22.21 -9.33
N GLY A 535 -5.98 21.41 -9.02
CA GLY A 535 -7.15 21.79 -8.22
C GLY A 535 -8.35 22.27 -9.05
N THR A 536 -9.56 21.85 -8.67
CA THR A 536 -10.80 22.43 -9.19
C THR A 536 -11.18 23.68 -8.41
N CYS A 537 -11.52 24.75 -9.12
CA CYS A 537 -11.88 26.03 -8.53
C CYS A 537 -13.39 26.20 -8.32
N SER A 538 -13.76 26.80 -7.19
CA SER A 538 -15.11 27.28 -6.91
C SER A 538 -15.06 28.57 -6.10
N LEU A 539 -16.21 29.23 -5.95
CA LEU A 539 -16.36 30.49 -5.22
C LEU A 539 -17.50 30.38 -4.23
N LYS A 540 -17.33 31.00 -3.06
CA LYS A 540 -18.36 31.13 -2.03
C LYS A 540 -18.46 32.60 -1.60
N ASN A 541 -19.65 33.06 -1.25
CA ASN A 541 -19.82 34.41 -0.74
C ASN A 541 -19.39 34.47 0.74
N ILE A 542 -18.47 35.38 1.07
CA ILE A 542 -17.90 35.48 2.42
C ILE A 542 -18.95 35.83 3.48
N ASN A 543 -19.99 36.59 3.12
CA ASN A 543 -21.01 37.07 4.06
C ASN A 543 -21.93 35.94 4.51
N THR A 544 -22.23 34.98 3.63
CA THR A 544 -23.11 33.83 3.91
C THR A 544 -22.34 32.56 4.26
N TYR A 545 -21.03 32.55 4.07
CA TYR A 545 -20.21 31.36 4.29
C TYR A 545 -20.20 30.92 5.76
N VAL A 546 -20.38 29.62 5.98
CA VAL A 546 -20.23 28.94 7.26
C VAL A 546 -19.29 27.77 7.04
N PHE A 547 -18.32 27.59 7.94
CA PHE A 547 -17.43 26.45 7.85
C PHE A 547 -18.21 25.14 7.98
N PRO A 548 -17.87 24.11 7.18
CA PRO A 548 -18.36 22.77 7.47
C PRO A 548 -17.90 22.33 8.88
N PRO A 549 -18.65 21.42 9.52
CA PRO A 549 -18.24 20.87 10.82
C PRO A 549 -16.80 20.37 10.78
N VAL A 550 -16.00 20.74 11.79
CA VAL A 550 -14.63 20.21 11.93
C VAL A 550 -14.71 18.73 12.28
N SER A 551 -13.89 17.90 11.64
CA SER A 551 -13.83 16.47 11.92
C SER A 551 -13.63 16.22 13.43
N SER A 552 -14.39 15.28 13.97
CA SER A 552 -14.23 14.81 15.35
C SER A 552 -12.88 14.14 15.59
N GLU A 553 -12.19 13.71 14.53
CA GLU A 553 -10.84 13.13 14.59
C GLU A 553 -9.73 14.20 14.73
N ALA A 554 -10.05 15.49 14.64
CA ALA A 554 -9.05 16.55 14.87
C ALA A 554 -8.63 16.58 16.35
N ALA A 555 -7.35 16.85 16.62
CA ALA A 555 -6.82 16.86 18.00
C ALA A 555 -7.50 17.89 18.92
N ASP A 556 -7.99 19.01 18.36
CA ASP A 556 -8.75 20.04 19.07
C ASP A 556 -9.77 20.70 18.12
N PRO A 557 -10.92 20.06 17.88
CA PRO A 557 -11.90 20.54 16.90
C PRO A 557 -12.48 21.90 17.26
N ALA A 558 -12.63 22.19 18.57
CA ALA A 558 -13.17 23.43 19.08
C ALA A 558 -12.23 24.61 18.81
N ASN A 559 -10.94 24.45 19.11
CA ASN A 559 -9.95 25.48 18.81
C ASN A 559 -9.76 25.67 17.30
N VAL A 560 -9.76 24.60 16.49
CA VAL A 560 -9.71 24.72 15.02
C VAL A 560 -10.91 25.52 14.49
N LYS A 561 -12.12 25.22 14.98
CA LYS A 561 -13.33 25.98 14.64
C LYS A 561 -13.18 27.45 15.03
N ALA A 562 -12.75 27.74 16.26
CA ALA A 562 -12.57 29.10 16.73
C ALA A 562 -11.50 29.88 15.93
N GLN A 563 -10.42 29.22 15.51
CA GLN A 563 -9.42 29.84 14.62
C GLN A 563 -10.02 30.16 13.25
N ASN A 564 -10.76 29.23 12.67
CA ASN A 564 -11.45 29.44 11.40
C ASN A 564 -12.45 30.61 11.48
N ASP A 565 -13.29 30.63 12.53
CA ASP A 565 -14.29 31.67 12.76
C ASP A 565 -13.62 33.05 12.89
N GLU A 566 -12.50 33.16 13.62
CA GLU A 566 -11.77 34.42 13.79
C GLU A 566 -11.06 34.86 12.50
N MET A 567 -10.53 33.94 11.70
CA MET A 567 -9.99 34.24 10.37
C MET A 567 -11.07 34.81 9.45
N LEU A 568 -12.25 34.17 9.40
CA LEU A 568 -13.37 34.61 8.57
C LEU A 568 -13.89 35.99 9.02
N LYS A 569 -14.01 36.19 10.33
CA LYS A 569 -14.38 37.48 10.92
C LYS A 569 -13.40 38.60 10.56
N THR A 570 -12.10 38.29 10.54
CA THR A 570 -11.06 39.25 10.15
C THR A 570 -11.22 39.69 8.70
N VAL A 571 -11.43 38.76 7.78
CA VAL A 571 -11.63 39.08 6.35
C VAL A 571 -12.96 39.80 6.13
N ARG A 572 -14.06 39.40 6.78
CA ARG A 572 -15.37 40.08 6.69
C ARG A 572 -15.32 41.56 7.11
N ARG A 573 -14.48 41.90 8.08
CA ARG A 573 -14.31 43.29 8.53
C ARG A 573 -13.58 44.16 7.50
N ASN A 574 -12.70 43.57 6.69
CA ASN A 574 -11.86 44.30 5.75
C ASN A 574 -11.70 43.50 4.44
N PRO A 575 -12.80 43.27 3.69
CA PRO A 575 -12.77 42.39 2.54
C PRO A 575 -11.80 42.89 1.47
N SER A 576 -11.69 44.20 1.26
CA SER A 576 -10.78 44.80 0.27
C SER A 576 -9.29 44.61 0.57
N LEU A 577 -8.91 44.31 1.82
CA LEU A 577 -7.51 44.14 2.22
C LEU A 577 -7.05 42.68 2.14
N TYR A 578 -7.96 41.73 2.39
CA TYR A 578 -7.61 40.33 2.55
C TYR A 578 -8.27 39.45 1.49
N THR A 579 -7.55 38.42 1.03
CA THR A 579 -8.18 37.30 0.34
C THR A 579 -8.27 36.10 1.26
N PHE A 580 -9.45 35.51 1.37
CA PHE A 580 -9.66 34.23 2.01
C PHE A 580 -9.63 33.12 0.96
N ILE A 581 -8.76 32.13 1.16
CA ILE A 581 -8.61 30.97 0.29
C ILE A 581 -8.85 29.70 1.10
N GLU A 582 -9.75 28.84 0.63
CA GLU A 582 -10.01 27.51 1.16
C GLU A 582 -9.36 26.48 0.24
N GLY A 583 -8.31 25.80 0.70
CA GLY A 583 -7.67 24.70 -0.03
C GLY A 583 -8.09 23.35 0.54
N THR A 584 -8.58 22.44 -0.29
CA THR A 584 -8.95 21.08 0.11
C THR A 584 -8.07 20.04 -0.59
N PHE A 585 -7.46 19.12 0.17
CA PHE A 585 -6.53 18.12 -0.37
C PHE A 585 -6.62 16.79 0.39
N ALA A 586 -6.02 15.74 -0.17
CA ALA A 586 -6.03 14.40 0.42
C ALA A 586 -4.82 14.18 1.35
N TYR A 587 -5.04 13.51 2.48
CA TYR A 587 -4.02 12.93 3.36
C TYR A 587 -4.38 11.46 3.60
N GLY A 588 -3.83 10.60 2.75
CA GLY A 588 -4.35 9.23 2.62
C GLY A 588 -5.80 9.25 2.16
N GLU A 589 -6.66 8.50 2.85
CA GLU A 589 -8.11 8.47 2.62
C GLU A 589 -8.85 9.70 3.15
N GLN A 590 -8.21 10.49 4.04
CA GLN A 590 -8.85 11.66 4.63
C GLN A 590 -8.81 12.86 3.68
N ARG A 591 -9.92 13.59 3.62
CA ARG A 591 -10.02 14.90 2.97
C ARG A 591 -9.81 15.99 4.02
N LEU A 592 -8.80 16.81 3.83
CA LEU A 592 -8.44 17.89 4.74
C LEU A 592 -8.67 19.24 4.08
N THR A 593 -9.18 20.20 4.86
CA THR A 593 -9.36 21.58 4.41
C THR A 593 -8.43 22.50 5.20
N ARG A 594 -7.72 23.36 4.48
CA ARG A 594 -6.83 24.38 5.03
C ARG A 594 -7.25 25.75 4.55
N ASN A 595 -7.49 26.63 5.51
CA ASN A 595 -7.82 28.02 5.26
C ASN A 595 -6.54 28.86 5.25
N VAL A 596 -6.44 29.76 4.28
CA VAL A 596 -5.32 30.68 4.10
C VAL A 596 -5.89 32.09 3.97
N VAL A 597 -5.33 33.02 4.73
CA VAL A 597 -5.60 34.46 4.55
C VAL A 597 -4.35 35.11 3.98
N LEU A 598 -4.55 35.85 2.89
CA LEU A 598 -3.54 36.71 2.26
C LEU A 598 -3.78 38.15 2.69
N SER A 599 -2.71 38.86 3.06
CA SER A 599 -2.73 40.28 3.40
C SER A 599 -2.80 41.21 2.17
N THR A 600 -3.01 40.65 0.99
CA THR A 600 -3.22 41.41 -0.24
C THR A 600 -4.40 40.79 -0.95
N ASN A 601 -5.43 41.59 -1.19
CA ASN A 601 -6.60 41.11 -1.89
C ASN A 601 -6.30 40.93 -3.39
N MET A 602 -6.31 39.69 -3.87
CA MET A 602 -6.03 39.34 -5.28
C MET A 602 -7.14 39.73 -6.27
N TRP A 603 -8.32 40.09 -5.77
CA TRP A 603 -9.45 40.61 -6.56
C TRP A 603 -9.30 42.10 -6.85
N VAL A 604 -8.81 42.86 -5.87
CA VAL A 604 -8.59 44.31 -5.96
C VAL A 604 -7.24 44.63 -6.60
N ASN A 605 -6.18 43.97 -6.12
CA ASN A 605 -4.81 44.20 -6.57
C ASN A 605 -4.36 43.03 -7.45
N PRO A 606 -4.39 43.16 -8.79
CA PRO A 606 -3.79 42.14 -9.65
C PRO A 606 -2.30 41.98 -9.29
N PRO A 607 -1.74 40.76 -9.46
CA PRO A 607 -0.32 40.54 -9.17
C PRO A 607 0.55 41.57 -9.91
N SER A 608 1.63 42.04 -9.28
CA SER A 608 2.62 42.80 -10.02
C SER A 608 3.13 41.97 -11.20
N ALA A 609 3.43 42.62 -12.32
CA ALA A 609 3.85 41.96 -13.56
C ALA A 609 5.03 40.98 -13.39
N ASP A 610 5.82 41.11 -12.31
CA ASP A 610 6.97 40.25 -11.99
C ASP A 610 6.58 38.79 -11.68
N LEU A 611 5.37 38.52 -11.18
CA LEU A 611 4.92 37.13 -11.04
C LEU A 611 4.46 36.53 -12.39
N HIS A 612 4.02 37.40 -13.30
CA HIS A 612 3.54 37.03 -14.64
C HIS A 612 4.68 36.83 -15.65
N SER A 613 5.81 37.52 -15.53
CA SER A 613 6.92 37.44 -16.48
C SER A 613 7.64 36.08 -16.49
N GLY A 614 7.68 35.38 -15.35
CA GLY A 614 8.23 34.03 -15.23
C GLY A 614 7.30 32.91 -15.69
N LEU A 615 6.04 33.24 -16.00
CA LEU A 615 4.91 32.31 -16.10
C LEU A 615 3.89 32.86 -17.11
N ASN A 616 4.23 32.82 -18.40
CA ASN A 616 3.48 33.49 -19.47
C ASN A 616 2.23 32.67 -19.90
N TRP A 617 1.10 32.90 -19.24
CA TRP A 617 -0.11 32.06 -19.33
C TRP A 617 -1.30 32.66 -20.10
N GLN A 618 -1.14 33.80 -20.76
CA GLN A 618 -2.27 34.62 -21.25
C GLN A 618 -2.98 34.11 -22.52
N ASN A 619 -2.56 32.98 -23.10
CA ASN A 619 -3.03 32.54 -24.43
C ASN A 619 -3.81 31.19 -24.42
N ASN A 620 -4.75 30.95 -23.50
CA ASN A 620 -5.56 29.72 -23.53
C ASN A 620 -7.08 29.94 -23.69
N LYS A 621 -7.63 29.28 -24.72
CA LYS A 621 -9.06 29.27 -25.08
C LYS A 621 -9.82 28.31 -24.15
N CYS A 622 -10.40 28.83 -23.08
CA CYS A 622 -11.46 28.14 -22.33
C CYS A 622 -12.76 28.92 -22.50
N GLU A 623 -13.63 28.43 -23.39
CA GLU A 623 -15.05 28.78 -23.58
C GLU A 623 -15.54 27.79 -24.67
N ASN A 624 -16.56 26.94 -24.52
CA ASN A 624 -17.85 27.09 -23.88
C ASN A 624 -18.47 25.69 -23.62
N GLN A 625 -19.28 25.57 -22.56
CA GLN A 625 -20.14 24.42 -22.20
C GLN A 625 -19.48 23.06 -21.91
N ASP A 626 -18.21 22.90 -22.26
CA ASP A 626 -17.41 21.69 -22.15
C ASP A 626 -16.66 21.57 -20.82
N GLU A 627 -16.18 20.34 -20.55
CA GLU A 627 -15.31 19.88 -19.46
C GLU A 627 -14.01 20.71 -19.23
N SER A 628 -14.16 22.01 -18.97
CA SER A 628 -13.14 23.04 -19.16
C SER A 628 -12.18 23.15 -17.97
N ALA A 629 -11.29 22.15 -17.90
CA ALA A 629 -9.90 22.39 -17.52
C ALA A 629 -9.21 23.01 -18.74
N VAL A 630 -8.26 23.91 -18.52
CA VAL A 630 -7.17 24.05 -19.50
C VAL A 630 -6.44 22.70 -19.50
N PRO A 631 -6.31 22.00 -20.64
CA PRO A 631 -5.41 20.86 -20.71
C PRO A 631 -4.02 21.35 -20.27
N LEU A 632 -3.45 20.75 -19.23
CA LEU A 632 -2.07 20.99 -18.80
C LEU A 632 -1.09 20.90 -19.99
N LEU A 633 -1.46 20.18 -21.05
CA LEU A 633 -0.72 20.11 -22.30
C LEU A 633 -0.56 21.47 -23.02
N ASP A 634 -1.59 22.31 -23.10
CA ASP A 634 -1.50 23.64 -23.73
C ASP A 634 -0.64 24.59 -22.88
N LEU A 635 -0.70 24.38 -21.57
CA LEU A 635 0.12 25.04 -20.57
C LEU A 635 1.62 24.65 -20.74
N PHE A 636 1.90 23.37 -21.00
CA PHE A 636 3.26 22.86 -21.25
C PHE A 636 3.84 23.37 -22.57
N LEU A 637 3.05 23.39 -23.65
CA LEU A 637 3.48 23.90 -24.96
C LEU A 637 3.85 25.39 -24.92
N ALA A 638 3.15 26.19 -24.10
CA ALA A 638 3.48 27.59 -23.87
C ALA A 638 4.80 27.79 -23.08
N LEU A 639 5.18 26.84 -22.22
CA LEU A 639 6.42 26.90 -21.42
C LEU A 639 7.65 26.34 -22.15
N ASN A 640 7.49 25.30 -22.97
CA ASN A 640 8.61 24.65 -23.66
C ASN A 640 9.31 25.53 -24.70
N ILE A 641 8.66 26.62 -25.14
CA ILE A 641 9.27 27.62 -26.03
C ILE A 641 10.34 28.47 -25.30
N LYS A 642 10.42 28.44 -23.96
CA LYS A 642 11.31 29.32 -23.17
C LYS A 642 12.43 28.65 -22.38
N TYR A 643 12.38 27.34 -22.15
CA TYR A 643 13.32 26.64 -21.25
C TYR A 643 14.19 25.58 -21.94
N ALA A 644 14.25 25.58 -23.28
CA ALA A 644 15.21 24.75 -24.02
C ALA A 644 16.66 25.29 -23.98
N ASP A 645 16.90 26.50 -23.44
CA ASP A 645 18.22 27.18 -23.43
C ASP A 645 18.77 27.48 -22.01
N SER A 646 18.36 26.75 -20.96
CA SER A 646 18.95 26.88 -19.60
C SER A 646 19.01 25.55 -18.87
#